data_AF-A0A1X7VF09-F1
#
_entry.id   AF-A0A1X7VF09-F1
#
_cell.length_a   1.000
_cell.length_b   1.000
_cell.length_c   1.000
_cell.angle_alpha   90.00
_cell.angle_beta   90.00
_cell.angle_gamma   90.00
#
_symmetry.space_group_name_H-M   'P 1'
#
loop_
_entity.id
_entity.type
_entity.pdbx_description
1 polymer ?
#
loop_
_entity_poly.entity_id
_entity_poly.type
_entity_poly.pdbx_seq_one_letter_code
_entity_poly.pdbx_strand_id
1 'polypeptide(L)'
;MDPRSIEDQLSATDFDVNGYIKTVAYRFDSSEDLKKHKKHIQSVAERTAGKLKQNVYQNYALFIDTSREISALESEMYQLSHLLNEHQGLTASAQAVSAPVAEDSAPLEDESEKHTIASLLETVEGSAMVTDVPGRYIIYASNLREFDSSHQKMEPLETVRAFLLNDSLLLATLIKVKRKGPIKYHFQALYELDNLAVVNMKDTEKLKHLFQIRMFPESHTFQAESENMKCLWIKHLESTKQKLVHERQTFKQLIDMSSGSASKMGSRRAKEVGKLTRQMTEAGAPQWVKDAPENLDVCIAQREFEQAVNMIDQVKSFLKDSSDQLVLRNTRARVNHRINLLGEVLMKELQSSPSGSLRGGPNTARKTITLLLRLGRASKACELFLANHSRINDHELRHIKLEGATTIYIGNVSSAFFTSLLNAASEFSEAFKNNQSSFSSFVTWSIRELDLFLKQYCIEGIFPPVKSNLNFQMVADCVETIRTQCESLLKSGLDLDFKVMNFLHPHLETALKHAQELLQEKISVIGDTDTWDPMDCRQNQAQVAKVIVELDNIGVPSPSNIVTNGIIDLSKTTFSSCKLILGYVDCYFKIHTPELLEEFASCLCDLFRHIIGIISKAMSDPTLLPKSDFLVKNAELLIYSVLPALALKIEGKVKRKIPEMPKLHDELKDLMELIKSGIPQTGEEGEEGEYESDEDNGLV
;
A
#
# COMPACT_ATOMS: atom_id res chain seq x y z
N MET A 1 1.59 -4.43 -44.04
CA MET A 1 2.03 -5.10 -42.79
C MET A 1 3.10 -4.24 -42.19
N ASP A 2 2.80 -3.62 -41.05
CA ASP A 2 3.64 -2.63 -40.37
C ASP A 2 5.04 -3.17 -40.04
N PRO A 3 6.06 -2.30 -40.03
CA PRO A 3 7.43 -2.71 -39.78
C PRO A 3 7.58 -3.05 -38.30
N ARG A 4 7.70 -4.35 -37.97
CA ARG A 4 8.28 -4.76 -36.68
C ARG A 4 9.59 -3.98 -36.49
N SER A 5 9.77 -3.38 -35.31
CA SER A 5 10.98 -2.63 -34.98
C SER A 5 12.20 -3.52 -35.26
N ILE A 6 13.31 -2.93 -35.73
CA ILE A 6 14.55 -3.67 -36.01
C ILE A 6 15.01 -4.42 -34.75
N GLU A 7 14.72 -3.87 -33.58
CA GLU A 7 14.92 -4.51 -32.27
C GLU A 7 14.19 -5.85 -32.16
N ASP A 8 12.90 -5.90 -32.51
CA ASP A 8 12.06 -7.11 -32.41
C ASP A 8 12.47 -8.19 -33.43
N GLN A 9 13.01 -7.77 -34.58
CA GLN A 9 13.50 -8.70 -35.59
C GLN A 9 14.84 -9.32 -35.19
N LEU A 10 15.73 -8.54 -34.57
CA LEU A 10 17.05 -9.00 -34.11
C LEU A 10 16.97 -9.80 -32.80
N SER A 11 15.94 -9.59 -31.97
CA SER A 11 15.74 -10.29 -30.70
C SER A 11 14.95 -11.60 -30.82
N ALA A 12 14.56 -12.01 -32.03
CA ALA A 12 13.84 -13.26 -32.25
C ALA A 12 14.73 -14.47 -31.91
N THR A 13 14.18 -15.46 -31.21
CA THR A 13 14.91 -16.67 -30.78
C THR A 13 15.47 -17.49 -31.95
N ASP A 14 14.85 -17.34 -33.12
CA ASP A 14 15.12 -18.12 -34.33
C ASP A 14 15.70 -17.22 -35.46
N PHE A 15 16.50 -16.20 -35.08
CA PHE A 15 17.02 -15.21 -36.03
C PHE A 15 18.03 -15.82 -37.03
N ASP A 16 17.67 -15.83 -38.32
CA ASP A 16 18.58 -16.21 -39.41
C ASP A 16 19.35 -15.00 -39.95
N VAL A 17 20.64 -14.95 -39.60
CA VAL A 17 21.59 -13.91 -40.03
C VAL A 17 21.70 -13.86 -41.56
N ASN A 18 21.76 -15.01 -42.23
CA ASN A 18 21.99 -15.08 -43.67
C ASN A 18 20.74 -14.67 -44.45
N GLY A 19 19.56 -15.08 -43.99
CA GLY A 19 18.27 -14.63 -44.49
C GLY A 19 18.06 -13.13 -44.31
N TYR A 20 18.42 -12.59 -43.14
CA TYR A 20 18.33 -11.16 -42.87
C TYR A 20 19.22 -10.33 -43.79
N ILE A 21 20.50 -10.71 -43.95
CA ILE A 21 21.44 -9.99 -44.84
C ILE A 21 20.96 -10.03 -46.29
N LYS A 22 20.44 -11.17 -46.77
CA LYS A 22 19.86 -11.27 -48.12
C LYS A 22 18.66 -10.33 -48.31
N THR A 23 17.81 -10.23 -47.30
CA THR A 23 16.62 -9.36 -47.32
C THR A 23 16.99 -7.88 -47.29
N VAL A 24 18.03 -7.52 -46.53
CA VAL A 24 18.59 -6.16 -46.47
C VAL A 24 19.30 -5.81 -47.78
N ALA A 25 20.10 -6.72 -48.35
CA ALA A 25 20.79 -6.51 -49.63
C ALA A 25 19.82 -6.35 -50.82
N TYR A 26 18.67 -7.04 -50.79
CA TYR A 26 17.64 -6.89 -51.82
C TYR A 26 16.79 -5.62 -51.65
N ARG A 27 16.72 -5.05 -50.43
CA ARG A 27 15.94 -3.83 -50.14
C ARG A 27 16.69 -2.53 -50.39
N PHE A 28 18.02 -2.55 -50.31
CA PHE A 28 18.85 -1.35 -50.39
C PHE A 28 19.82 -1.45 -51.56
N ASP A 29 19.47 -0.82 -52.69
CA ASP A 29 20.30 -0.79 -53.91
C ASP A 29 21.47 0.22 -53.83
N SER A 30 21.42 1.17 -52.90
CA SER A 30 22.46 2.20 -52.73
C SER A 30 23.45 1.86 -51.61
N SER A 31 24.75 2.02 -51.90
CA SER A 31 25.84 1.92 -50.91
C SER A 31 25.66 2.86 -49.72
N GLU A 32 24.98 4.00 -49.93
CA GLU A 32 24.75 5.00 -48.89
C GLU A 32 23.66 4.57 -47.90
N ASP A 33 22.61 3.89 -48.38
CA ASP A 33 21.51 3.42 -47.55
C ASP A 33 21.92 2.22 -46.70
N LEU A 34 22.77 1.33 -47.24
CA LEU A 34 23.43 0.27 -46.48
C LEU A 34 24.29 0.83 -45.32
N LYS A 35 25.01 1.93 -45.55
CA LYS A 35 25.79 2.59 -44.50
C LYS A 35 24.90 3.23 -43.43
N LYS A 36 23.76 3.84 -43.81
CA LYS A 36 22.77 4.38 -42.87
C LYS A 36 22.14 3.27 -42.02
N HIS A 37 21.75 2.15 -42.65
CA HIS A 37 21.19 0.99 -41.94
C HIS A 37 22.20 0.35 -40.98
N LYS A 38 23.48 0.22 -41.40
CA LYS A 38 24.56 -0.23 -40.52
C LYS A 38 24.74 0.66 -39.29
N LYS A 39 24.74 1.99 -39.48
CA LYS A 39 24.83 2.95 -38.36
C LYS A 39 23.62 2.84 -37.43
N HIS A 40 22.43 2.59 -37.97
CA HIS A 40 21.23 2.40 -37.18
C HIS A 40 21.30 1.14 -36.32
N ILE A 41 21.74 0.00 -36.87
CA ILE A 41 21.98 -1.24 -36.11
C ILE A 41 23.03 -1.01 -35.01
N GLN A 42 24.11 -0.28 -35.32
CA GLN A 42 25.15 0.03 -34.34
C GLN A 42 24.63 0.89 -33.18
N SER A 43 23.82 1.91 -33.47
CA SER A 43 23.17 2.74 -32.44
C SER A 43 22.21 1.93 -31.57
N VAL A 44 21.44 1.02 -32.18
CA VAL A 44 20.55 0.10 -31.44
C VAL A 44 21.36 -0.80 -30.52
N ALA A 45 22.49 -1.34 -30.99
CA ALA A 45 23.38 -2.19 -30.18
C ALA A 45 23.99 -1.42 -28.98
N GLU A 46 24.47 -0.20 -29.21
CA GLU A 46 25.03 0.67 -28.16
C GLU A 46 23.97 1.02 -27.10
N ARG A 47 22.76 1.38 -27.52
CA ARG A 47 21.63 1.65 -26.62
C ARG A 47 21.22 0.41 -25.82
N THR A 48 21.18 -0.77 -26.45
CA THR A 48 20.86 -2.03 -25.76
C THR A 48 21.94 -2.41 -24.76
N ALA A 49 23.22 -2.24 -25.09
CA ALA A 49 24.33 -2.43 -24.16
C ALA A 49 24.24 -1.48 -22.96
N GLY A 50 23.87 -0.22 -23.19
CA GLY A 50 23.60 0.75 -22.13
C GLY A 50 22.45 0.35 -21.21
N LYS A 51 21.32 -0.08 -21.78
CA LYS A 51 20.16 -0.59 -21.01
C LYS A 51 20.51 -1.83 -20.21
N LEU A 52 21.27 -2.77 -20.79
CA LEU A 52 21.72 -3.98 -20.09
C LEU A 52 22.61 -3.60 -18.91
N LYS A 53 23.57 -2.69 -19.12
CA LYS A 53 24.44 -2.18 -18.06
C LYS A 53 23.62 -1.54 -16.93
N GLN A 54 22.65 -0.67 -17.25
CA GLN A 54 21.78 -0.04 -16.27
C GLN A 54 20.92 -1.05 -15.50
N ASN A 55 20.37 -2.05 -16.20
CA ASN A 55 19.58 -3.12 -15.57
C ASN A 55 20.45 -3.98 -14.63
N VAL A 56 21.67 -4.32 -15.04
CA VAL A 56 22.63 -5.04 -14.19
C VAL A 56 23.00 -4.20 -12.97
N TYR A 57 23.23 -2.89 -13.10
CA TYR A 57 23.49 -2.01 -11.94
C TYR A 57 22.29 -1.89 -10.99
N GLN A 58 21.08 -1.74 -11.51
CA GLN A 58 19.86 -1.66 -10.70
C GLN A 58 19.61 -2.94 -9.92
N ASN A 59 19.88 -4.09 -10.53
CA ASN A 59 19.70 -5.39 -9.90
C ASN A 59 20.95 -5.91 -9.19
N TYR A 60 22.06 -5.14 -9.18
CA TYR A 60 23.34 -5.58 -8.64
C TYR A 60 23.23 -5.89 -7.14
N ALA A 61 22.54 -5.03 -6.38
CA ALA A 61 22.30 -5.26 -4.95
C ALA A 61 21.54 -6.57 -4.71
N LEU A 62 20.45 -6.81 -5.46
CA LEU A 62 19.70 -8.06 -5.41
C LEU A 62 20.55 -9.29 -5.79
N PHE A 63 21.39 -9.20 -6.82
CA PHE A 63 22.28 -10.32 -7.19
C PHE A 63 23.32 -10.62 -6.12
N ILE A 64 23.90 -9.60 -5.50
CA ILE A 64 24.86 -9.77 -4.41
C ILE A 64 24.20 -10.32 -3.15
N ASP A 65 23.03 -9.81 -2.79
CA ASP A 65 22.29 -10.25 -1.60
C ASP A 65 21.80 -11.70 -1.77
N THR A 66 21.23 -12.03 -2.93
CA THR A 66 20.84 -13.43 -3.23
C THR A 66 22.05 -14.37 -3.28
N SER A 67 23.18 -13.96 -3.87
CA SER A 67 24.39 -14.79 -3.86
C SER A 67 24.93 -14.99 -2.44
N ARG A 68 24.89 -13.94 -1.60
CA ARG A 68 25.31 -14.03 -0.19
C ARG A 68 24.40 -14.96 0.61
N GLU A 69 23.09 -14.88 0.37
CA GLU A 69 22.10 -15.76 1.00
C GLU A 69 22.27 -17.21 0.55
N ILE A 70 22.56 -17.47 -0.72
CA ILE A 70 22.91 -18.80 -1.24
C ILE A 70 24.17 -19.33 -0.56
N SER A 71 25.23 -18.52 -0.43
CA SER A 71 26.46 -18.94 0.26
C SER A 71 26.25 -19.19 1.76
N ALA A 72 25.39 -18.41 2.41
CA ALA A 72 25.02 -18.63 3.81
C ALA A 72 24.25 -19.95 3.96
N LEU A 73 23.26 -20.20 3.10
CA LEU A 73 22.52 -21.47 3.05
C LEU A 73 23.44 -22.67 2.78
N GLU A 74 24.42 -22.53 1.90
CA GLU A 74 25.40 -23.58 1.61
C GLU A 74 26.23 -23.89 2.87
N SER A 75 26.70 -22.87 3.58
CA SER A 75 27.42 -23.04 4.85
C SER A 75 26.56 -23.73 5.93
N GLU A 76 25.30 -23.32 6.08
CA GLU A 76 24.35 -23.95 7.02
C GLU A 76 24.07 -25.40 6.64
N MET A 77 23.92 -25.70 5.36
CA MET A 77 23.73 -27.06 4.86
C MET A 77 24.96 -27.95 5.15
N TYR A 78 26.17 -27.40 4.99
CA TYR A 78 27.41 -28.10 5.38
C TYR A 78 27.46 -28.37 6.90
N GLN A 79 27.08 -27.40 7.73
CA GLN A 79 27.01 -27.59 9.18
C GLN A 79 25.97 -28.64 9.58
N LEU A 80 24.79 -28.62 8.96
CA LEU A 80 23.75 -29.62 9.19
C LEU A 80 24.20 -31.02 8.75
N SER A 81 24.88 -31.12 7.61
CA SER A 81 25.46 -32.37 7.13
C SER A 81 26.50 -32.91 8.10
N HIS A 82 27.33 -32.05 8.68
CA HIS A 82 28.31 -32.45 9.70
C HIS A 82 27.62 -32.97 10.96
N LEU A 83 26.65 -32.23 11.49
CA LEU A 83 25.86 -32.63 12.66
C LEU A 83 25.11 -33.94 12.43
N LEU A 84 24.51 -34.14 11.25
CA LEU A 84 23.83 -35.40 10.91
C LEU A 84 24.81 -36.58 10.86
N ASN A 85 26.01 -36.38 10.32
CA ASN A 85 27.03 -37.43 10.30
C ASN A 85 27.50 -37.77 11.73
N GLU A 86 27.66 -36.76 12.58
CA GLU A 86 28.01 -36.94 13.99
C GLU A 86 26.90 -37.68 14.76
N HIS A 87 25.63 -37.30 14.55
CA HIS A 87 24.47 -37.98 15.11
C HIS A 87 24.34 -39.42 14.60
N GLN A 88 24.59 -39.70 13.32
CA GLN A 88 24.61 -41.07 12.78
C GLN A 88 25.72 -41.90 13.43
N GLY A 89 26.91 -41.33 13.61
CA GLY A 89 28.01 -41.98 14.33
C GLY A 89 27.64 -42.32 15.79
N LEU A 90 27.04 -41.37 16.51
CA LEU A 90 26.59 -41.56 17.88
C LEU A 90 25.46 -42.62 17.98
N THR A 91 24.52 -42.61 17.04
CA THR A 91 23.39 -43.56 17.02
C THR A 91 23.87 -44.99 16.69
N ALA A 92 24.79 -45.13 15.74
CA ALA A 92 25.42 -46.41 15.44
C ALA A 92 26.22 -46.95 16.63
N SER A 93 26.92 -46.07 17.37
CA SER A 93 27.63 -46.45 18.59
C SER A 93 26.68 -46.89 19.72
N ALA A 94 25.51 -46.24 19.86
CA ALA A 94 24.51 -46.58 20.88
C ALA A 94 23.78 -47.90 20.57
N GLN A 95 23.56 -48.21 19.29
CA GLN A 95 22.98 -49.49 18.86
C GLN A 95 23.95 -50.67 19.07
N ALA A 96 25.26 -50.47 18.89
CA ALA A 96 26.26 -51.51 19.17
C ALA A 96 26.37 -51.88 20.65
N VAL A 97 25.97 -50.99 21.57
CA VAL A 97 26.03 -51.20 23.02
C VAL A 97 24.77 -51.90 23.58
N SER A 98 23.70 -52.03 22.79
CA SER A 98 22.35 -52.40 23.29
C SER A 98 21.88 -53.83 22.95
N ALA A 99 22.78 -54.79 22.75
CA ALA A 99 22.39 -56.18 22.48
C ALA A 99 22.61 -57.12 23.69
N PRO A 100 21.55 -57.73 24.25
CA PRO A 100 21.64 -59.01 24.93
C PRO A 100 20.89 -60.15 24.21
N VAL A 101 21.66 -61.23 24.09
CA VAL A 101 21.50 -62.69 23.92
C VAL A 101 20.15 -63.38 24.29
N ALA A 102 19.80 -64.39 23.45
CA ALA A 102 19.02 -65.65 23.68
C ALA A 102 17.49 -65.57 23.93
N GLU A 103 16.63 -66.56 23.61
CA GLU A 103 16.56 -67.67 22.64
C GLU A 103 15.11 -68.23 22.75
N ASP A 104 14.56 -68.69 21.62
CA ASP A 104 13.60 -69.81 21.43
C ASP A 104 12.09 -69.73 21.82
N SER A 105 11.20 -69.66 20.82
CA SER A 105 10.16 -70.69 20.49
C SER A 105 9.22 -70.25 19.32
N ALA A 106 9.05 -71.16 18.35
CA ALA A 106 8.48 -71.06 16.98
C ALA A 106 6.92 -70.99 16.87
N PRO A 107 6.26 -71.10 15.68
CA PRO A 107 6.59 -70.68 14.30
C PRO A 107 5.50 -69.79 13.62
N LEU A 108 5.99 -68.88 12.79
CA LEU A 108 5.45 -68.20 11.59
C LEU A 108 4.02 -68.52 11.08
N GLU A 109 3.15 -67.51 11.14
CA GLU A 109 2.19 -67.17 10.07
C GLU A 109 2.49 -65.73 9.60
N ASP A 110 2.32 -65.51 8.30
CA ASP A 110 2.99 -64.50 7.48
C ASP A 110 3.00 -63.03 7.96
N GLU A 111 4.21 -62.49 7.86
CA GLU A 111 4.58 -61.09 7.62
C GLU A 111 3.55 -60.33 6.75
N SER A 112 2.59 -59.66 7.40
CA SER A 112 1.95 -58.48 6.84
C SER A 112 2.53 -57.28 7.57
N GLU A 113 3.36 -56.54 6.82
CA GLU A 113 4.07 -55.33 7.21
C GLU A 113 3.37 -54.57 8.35
N LYS A 114 3.90 -54.69 9.57
CA LYS A 114 3.51 -53.81 10.69
C LYS A 114 3.99 -52.41 10.35
N HIS A 115 3.24 -51.66 9.54
CA HIS A 115 3.44 -50.24 9.37
C HIS A 115 3.18 -49.57 10.71
N THR A 116 4.27 -49.36 11.45
CA THR A 116 4.26 -48.57 12.68
C THR A 116 3.78 -47.16 12.32
N ILE A 117 2.99 -46.53 13.18
CA ILE A 117 2.52 -45.15 12.97
C ILE A 117 3.68 -44.19 12.62
N ALA A 118 4.89 -44.46 13.14
CA ALA A 118 6.10 -43.71 12.84
C ALA A 118 6.42 -43.60 11.34
N SER A 119 6.09 -44.63 10.53
CA SER A 119 6.25 -44.60 9.07
C SER A 119 5.39 -43.53 8.39
N LEU A 120 4.30 -43.10 9.04
CA LEU A 120 3.44 -42.01 8.55
C LEU A 120 4.16 -40.65 8.59
N LEU A 121 4.98 -40.41 9.62
CA LEU A 121 5.78 -39.18 9.76
C LEU A 121 6.86 -39.06 8.69
N GLU A 122 7.41 -40.20 8.28
CA GLU A 122 8.47 -40.25 7.25
C GLU A 122 7.90 -40.07 5.83
N THR A 123 6.64 -40.45 5.61
CA THR A 123 6.04 -40.53 4.27
C THR A 123 5.06 -39.40 3.95
N VAL A 124 4.36 -38.87 4.96
CA VAL A 124 3.29 -37.86 4.81
C VAL A 124 3.62 -36.58 5.59
N GLU A 125 3.80 -35.47 4.88
CA GLU A 125 3.98 -34.12 5.44
C GLU A 125 2.71 -33.69 6.19
N GLY A 126 2.84 -33.25 7.45
CA GLY A 126 1.72 -32.75 8.25
C GLY A 126 0.96 -33.80 9.07
N SER A 127 1.46 -35.04 9.15
CA SER A 127 0.80 -36.15 9.86
C SER A 127 1.03 -36.20 11.38
N ALA A 128 1.79 -35.26 11.96
CA ALA A 128 2.15 -35.24 13.39
C ALA A 128 0.95 -35.29 14.35
N MET A 129 -0.14 -34.59 14.02
CA MET A 129 -1.35 -34.61 14.85
C MET A 129 -2.09 -35.96 14.84
N VAL A 130 -1.83 -36.79 13.83
CA VAL A 130 -2.41 -38.14 13.75
C VAL A 130 -1.63 -39.10 14.63
N THR A 131 -0.31 -38.92 14.72
CA THR A 131 0.63 -39.79 15.46
C THR A 131 0.66 -39.52 16.96
N ASP A 132 0.25 -38.33 17.40
CA ASP A 132 0.20 -37.94 18.82
C ASP A 132 -0.87 -38.69 19.64
N VAL A 133 -1.81 -39.40 18.99
CA VAL A 133 -2.87 -40.15 19.66
C VAL A 133 -2.37 -41.56 20.02
N PRO A 134 -2.28 -41.91 21.32
CA PRO A 134 -1.77 -43.21 21.75
C PRO A 134 -2.72 -44.34 21.35
N GLY A 135 -2.16 -45.44 20.84
CA GLY A 135 -2.93 -46.66 20.48
C GLY A 135 -3.45 -46.71 19.04
N ARG A 136 -3.10 -45.76 18.17
CA ARG A 136 -3.39 -45.87 16.74
C ARG A 136 -2.49 -46.91 16.05
N TYR A 137 -2.94 -47.50 14.96
CA TYR A 137 -2.09 -48.30 14.08
C TYR A 137 -2.70 -48.37 12.68
N ILE A 138 -1.86 -48.58 11.67
CA ILE A 138 -2.27 -48.68 10.28
C ILE A 138 -2.76 -50.10 10.02
N ILE A 139 -3.99 -50.22 9.50
CA ILE A 139 -4.62 -51.49 9.10
C ILE A 139 -4.34 -51.78 7.63
N TYR A 140 -4.45 -50.76 6.77
CA TYR A 140 -4.29 -50.94 5.33
C TYR A 140 -3.89 -49.63 4.65
N ALA A 141 -3.02 -49.68 3.64
CA ALA A 141 -2.61 -48.50 2.89
C ALA A 141 -2.43 -48.79 1.40
N SER A 142 -3.05 -48.00 0.53
CA SER A 142 -2.87 -48.14 -0.93
C SER A 142 -3.10 -46.82 -1.67
N ASN A 143 -2.71 -46.79 -2.95
CA ASN A 143 -3.06 -45.69 -3.84
C ASN A 143 -4.50 -45.89 -4.37
N LEU A 144 -5.26 -44.81 -4.51
CA LEU A 144 -6.60 -44.74 -5.07
C LEU A 144 -6.68 -43.55 -6.03
N ARG A 145 -7.53 -43.62 -7.07
CA ARG A 145 -7.84 -42.44 -7.90
C ARG A 145 -9.16 -41.85 -7.47
N GLU A 146 -9.15 -40.56 -7.15
CA GLU A 146 -10.34 -39.81 -6.76
C GLU A 146 -11.05 -39.26 -8.00
N PHE A 147 -12.39 -39.31 -7.98
CA PHE A 147 -13.28 -38.77 -9.02
C PHE A 147 -14.26 -37.79 -8.40
N ASP A 148 -14.50 -36.69 -9.10
CA ASP A 148 -15.46 -35.68 -8.69
C ASP A 148 -16.89 -36.24 -8.78
N SER A 149 -17.63 -36.12 -7.67
CA SER A 149 -19.01 -36.59 -7.55
C SER A 149 -20.06 -35.52 -7.93
N SER A 150 -19.63 -34.28 -8.19
CA SER A 150 -20.52 -33.12 -8.38
C SER A 150 -20.89 -32.83 -9.84
N HIS A 151 -20.10 -33.31 -10.82
CA HIS A 151 -20.35 -33.09 -12.24
C HIS A 151 -20.89 -34.34 -12.94
N GLN A 152 -21.85 -34.15 -13.87
CA GLN A 152 -22.46 -35.23 -14.67
C GLN A 152 -21.44 -35.95 -15.59
N LYS A 153 -20.22 -35.43 -15.70
CA LYS A 153 -19.05 -36.12 -16.25
C LYS A 153 -18.14 -36.50 -15.06
N MET A 154 -18.02 -37.79 -14.77
CA MET A 154 -17.06 -38.31 -13.78
C MET A 154 -15.64 -38.12 -14.32
N GLU A 155 -15.06 -36.94 -14.11
CA GLU A 155 -13.68 -36.62 -14.50
C GLU A 155 -12.70 -37.03 -13.38
N PRO A 156 -11.51 -37.59 -13.72
CA PRO A 156 -10.52 -37.97 -12.73
C PRO A 156 -9.88 -36.71 -12.10
N LEU A 157 -9.86 -36.64 -10.77
CA LEU A 157 -9.23 -35.54 -10.03
C LEU A 157 -7.73 -35.82 -9.88
N GLU A 158 -7.35 -36.58 -8.86
CA GLU A 158 -5.95 -36.87 -8.54
C GLU A 158 -5.77 -38.28 -7.98
N THR A 159 -4.53 -38.77 -8.00
CA THR A 159 -4.13 -40.01 -7.32
C THR A 159 -3.82 -39.70 -5.86
N VAL A 160 -4.59 -40.29 -4.95
CA VAL A 160 -4.50 -40.12 -3.50
C VAL A 160 -3.95 -41.40 -2.87
N ARG A 161 -3.08 -41.27 -1.87
CA ARG A 161 -2.70 -42.36 -0.98
C ARG A 161 -3.66 -42.39 0.20
N ALA A 162 -4.40 -43.47 0.35
CA ALA A 162 -5.31 -43.66 1.48
C ALA A 162 -4.69 -44.59 2.52
N PHE A 163 -4.78 -44.22 3.79
CA PHE A 163 -4.35 -45.01 4.95
C PHE A 163 -5.55 -45.25 5.87
N LEU A 164 -5.92 -46.51 6.05
CA LEU A 164 -6.91 -46.93 7.03
C LEU A 164 -6.24 -47.17 8.37
N LEU A 165 -6.60 -46.39 9.37
CA LEU A 165 -6.22 -46.57 10.77
C LEU A 165 -7.31 -47.35 11.51
N ASN A 166 -7.03 -47.72 12.76
CA ASN A 166 -8.00 -48.38 13.63
C ASN A 166 -9.24 -47.53 13.98
N ASP A 167 -9.13 -46.20 13.96
CA ASP A 167 -10.23 -45.27 14.30
C ASP A 167 -10.65 -44.33 13.15
N SER A 168 -9.80 -44.18 12.12
CA SER A 168 -9.92 -43.12 11.13
C SER A 168 -9.38 -43.51 9.75
N LEU A 169 -9.80 -42.81 8.71
CA LEU A 169 -9.31 -42.92 7.34
C LEU A 169 -8.58 -41.63 6.96
N LEU A 170 -7.29 -41.74 6.66
CA LEU A 170 -6.44 -40.63 6.23
C LEU A 170 -6.28 -40.65 4.70
N LEU A 171 -6.44 -39.48 4.08
CA LEU A 171 -6.16 -39.23 2.67
C LEU A 171 -4.95 -38.30 2.53
N ALA A 172 -4.01 -38.65 1.65
CA ALA A 172 -2.82 -37.86 1.37
C ALA A 172 -2.56 -37.76 -0.15
N THR A 173 -2.31 -36.56 -0.64
CA THR A 173 -2.08 -36.28 -2.08
C THR A 173 -0.59 -36.30 -2.40
N LEU A 174 -0.22 -36.72 -3.62
CA LEU A 174 1.20 -36.77 -4.03
C LEU A 174 1.76 -35.37 -4.27
N ILE A 175 2.92 -35.05 -3.69
CA ILE A 175 3.59 -33.76 -3.90
C ILE A 175 4.18 -33.74 -5.32
N LYS A 176 3.65 -32.88 -6.20
CA LYS A 176 4.04 -32.80 -7.62
C LYS A 176 5.43 -32.18 -7.86
N VAL A 177 6.01 -31.52 -6.87
CA VAL A 177 7.35 -30.92 -6.95
C VAL A 177 8.41 -31.97 -6.59
N LYS A 178 9.35 -32.24 -7.50
CA LYS A 178 10.46 -33.19 -7.26
C LYS A 178 11.37 -32.68 -6.14
N ARG A 179 11.06 -33.00 -4.89
CA ARG A 179 11.95 -32.83 -3.74
C ARG A 179 12.85 -34.07 -3.60
N LYS A 180 14.13 -33.90 -3.30
CA LYS A 180 15.00 -34.99 -2.82
C LYS A 180 14.74 -35.15 -1.31
N GLY A 181 13.87 -36.09 -0.92
CA GLY A 181 13.54 -36.40 0.47
C GLY A 181 12.58 -37.60 0.61
N PRO A 182 12.45 -38.19 1.81
CA PRO A 182 11.59 -39.36 2.05
C PRO A 182 10.09 -39.04 2.03
N ILE A 183 9.73 -37.77 2.28
CA ILE A 183 8.35 -37.27 2.30
C ILE A 183 7.85 -37.12 0.86
N LYS A 184 6.85 -37.94 0.50
CA LYS A 184 6.30 -38.00 -0.87
C LYS A 184 4.87 -37.49 -0.96
N TYR A 185 4.17 -37.43 0.17
CA TYR A 185 2.74 -37.11 0.22
C TYR A 185 2.46 -35.93 1.15
N HIS A 186 1.43 -35.16 0.83
CA HIS A 186 0.90 -34.08 1.65
C HIS A 186 -0.40 -34.52 2.30
N PHE A 187 -0.56 -34.27 3.60
CA PHE A 187 -1.80 -34.53 4.32
C PHE A 187 -2.97 -33.74 3.69
N GLN A 188 -4.04 -34.42 3.26
CA GLN A 188 -5.22 -33.78 2.68
C GLN A 188 -6.37 -33.73 3.69
N ALA A 189 -6.75 -34.88 4.25
CA ALA A 189 -7.89 -34.98 5.16
C ALA A 189 -7.82 -36.23 6.05
N LEU A 190 -8.42 -36.15 7.23
CA LEU A 190 -8.62 -37.26 8.18
C LEU A 190 -10.10 -37.39 8.50
N TYR A 191 -10.66 -38.58 8.30
CA TYR A 191 -12.08 -38.86 8.52
C TYR A 191 -12.27 -39.90 9.62
N GLU A 192 -13.14 -39.63 10.58
CA GLU A 192 -13.52 -40.61 11.61
C GLU A 192 -14.44 -41.68 11.02
N LEU A 193 -14.23 -42.95 11.40
CA LEU A 193 -15.00 -44.07 10.86
C LEU A 193 -16.48 -44.07 11.31
N ASP A 194 -16.83 -43.35 12.37
CA ASP A 194 -18.19 -43.27 12.94
C ASP A 194 -19.20 -42.70 11.93
N ASN A 195 -18.82 -41.66 11.19
CA ASN A 195 -19.69 -40.94 10.26
C ASN A 195 -19.52 -41.37 8.79
N LEU A 196 -18.78 -42.47 8.56
CA LEU A 196 -18.40 -42.93 7.23
C LEU A 196 -19.36 -44.01 6.71
N ALA A 197 -19.92 -43.79 5.52
CA ALA A 197 -20.71 -44.79 4.78
C ALA A 197 -20.01 -45.19 3.48
N VAL A 198 -19.75 -46.48 3.32
CA VAL A 198 -19.16 -47.05 2.10
C VAL A 198 -20.28 -47.58 1.20
N VAL A 199 -20.29 -47.17 -0.06
CA VAL A 199 -21.25 -47.58 -1.07
C VAL A 199 -20.50 -48.23 -2.23
N ASN A 200 -20.75 -49.52 -2.46
CA ASN A 200 -20.21 -50.21 -3.63
C ASN A 200 -20.95 -49.76 -4.90
N MET A 201 -20.22 -49.15 -5.84
CA MET A 201 -20.79 -48.72 -7.12
C MET A 201 -20.65 -49.85 -8.16
N LYS A 202 -21.67 -50.00 -9.02
CA LYS A 202 -21.62 -50.91 -10.17
C LYS A 202 -20.70 -50.33 -11.25
N ASP A 203 -19.96 -51.22 -11.91
CA ASP A 203 -19.08 -50.83 -13.01
C ASP A 203 -19.89 -50.26 -14.19
N THR A 204 -19.34 -49.21 -14.81
CA THR A 204 -19.87 -48.62 -16.04
C THR A 204 -18.95 -49.02 -17.21
N GLU A 205 -19.42 -48.97 -18.46
CA GLU A 205 -18.64 -49.38 -19.65
C GLU A 205 -17.25 -48.72 -19.74
N LYS A 206 -17.06 -47.53 -19.14
CA LYS A 206 -15.79 -46.77 -19.15
C LYS A 206 -15.01 -46.80 -17.82
N LEU A 207 -15.64 -47.11 -16.69
CA LEU A 207 -15.03 -47.05 -15.36
C LEU A 207 -15.36 -48.33 -14.58
N LYS A 208 -14.32 -49.09 -14.22
CA LYS A 208 -14.41 -50.32 -13.43
C LYS A 208 -13.80 -50.13 -12.05
N HIS A 209 -14.23 -50.94 -11.08
CA HIS A 209 -13.67 -50.99 -9.72
C HIS A 209 -13.92 -49.73 -8.88
N LEU A 210 -15.11 -49.14 -9.04
CA LEU A 210 -15.52 -47.94 -8.31
C LEU A 210 -16.18 -48.25 -6.95
N PHE A 211 -15.87 -47.47 -5.93
CA PHE A 211 -16.61 -47.42 -4.67
C PHE A 211 -16.69 -45.98 -4.17
N GLN A 212 -17.78 -45.63 -3.50
CA GLN A 212 -18.05 -44.28 -3.02
C GLN A 212 -18.00 -44.25 -1.49
N ILE A 213 -17.28 -43.30 -0.93
CA ILE A 213 -17.30 -42.99 0.48
C ILE A 213 -18.16 -41.73 0.67
N ARG A 214 -19.16 -41.81 1.55
CA ARG A 214 -20.03 -40.70 1.92
C ARG A 214 -19.69 -40.27 3.35
N MET A 215 -19.33 -39.01 3.51
CA MET A 215 -19.02 -38.37 4.79
C MET A 215 -19.73 -37.01 4.83
N PHE A 216 -20.81 -36.85 5.60
CA PHE A 216 -21.53 -35.58 5.58
C PHE A 216 -20.60 -34.38 5.88
N PRO A 217 -20.55 -33.33 5.02
CA PRO A 217 -21.38 -33.04 3.85
C PRO A 217 -20.82 -33.49 2.48
N GLU A 218 -19.63 -34.08 2.42
CA GLU A 218 -18.90 -34.45 1.21
C GLU A 218 -19.12 -35.91 0.78
N SER A 219 -18.92 -36.20 -0.51
CA SER A 219 -18.85 -37.56 -0.99
C SER A 219 -17.76 -37.74 -2.03
N HIS A 220 -16.88 -38.69 -1.76
CA HIS A 220 -15.72 -38.98 -2.58
C HIS A 220 -15.89 -40.31 -3.29
N THR A 221 -15.70 -40.32 -4.61
CA THR A 221 -15.76 -41.56 -5.40
C THR A 221 -14.34 -42.00 -5.74
N PHE A 222 -13.99 -43.24 -5.39
CA PHE A 222 -12.65 -43.78 -5.58
C PHE A 222 -12.67 -44.94 -6.58
N GLN A 223 -11.62 -45.00 -7.40
CA GLN A 223 -11.31 -46.13 -8.25
C GLN A 223 -10.10 -46.89 -7.71
N ALA A 224 -10.26 -48.19 -7.48
CA ALA A 224 -9.17 -49.09 -7.15
C ALA A 224 -8.46 -49.60 -8.42
N GLU A 225 -7.19 -49.99 -8.29
CA GLU A 225 -6.38 -50.50 -9.42
C GLU A 225 -6.83 -51.89 -9.89
N SER A 226 -7.44 -52.68 -9.00
CA SER A 226 -7.93 -54.03 -9.28
C SER A 226 -9.22 -54.32 -8.49
N GLU A 227 -10.06 -55.21 -9.02
CA GLU A 227 -11.26 -55.70 -8.30
C GLU A 227 -10.89 -56.33 -6.95
N ASN A 228 -9.73 -56.97 -6.86
CA ASN A 228 -9.24 -57.54 -5.60
C ASN A 228 -8.96 -56.43 -4.57
N MET A 229 -8.36 -55.31 -4.99
CA MET A 229 -8.11 -54.17 -4.09
C MET A 229 -9.41 -53.49 -3.65
N LYS A 230 -10.41 -53.36 -4.54
CA LYS A 230 -11.74 -52.85 -4.19
C LYS A 230 -12.41 -53.72 -3.12
N CYS A 231 -12.42 -55.04 -3.34
CA CYS A 231 -12.97 -55.99 -2.37
C CYS A 231 -12.23 -55.92 -1.02
N LEU A 232 -10.89 -55.81 -1.04
CA LEU A 232 -10.10 -55.64 0.17
C LEU A 232 -10.43 -54.32 0.90
N TRP A 233 -10.54 -53.20 0.19
CA TRP A 233 -10.89 -51.91 0.80
C TRP A 233 -12.25 -51.95 1.48
N ILE A 234 -13.28 -52.46 0.79
CA ILE A 234 -14.63 -52.56 1.36
C ILE A 234 -14.60 -53.49 2.59
N LYS A 235 -13.94 -54.65 2.49
CA LYS A 235 -13.82 -55.61 3.58
C LYS A 235 -13.08 -55.04 4.79
N HIS A 236 -11.95 -54.35 4.58
CA HIS A 236 -11.18 -53.75 5.67
C HIS A 236 -11.93 -52.57 6.32
N LEU A 237 -12.60 -51.72 5.54
CA LEU A 237 -13.44 -50.64 6.08
C LEU A 237 -14.62 -51.17 6.90
N GLU A 238 -15.35 -52.16 6.38
CA GLU A 238 -16.47 -52.79 7.09
C GLU A 238 -16.01 -53.55 8.34
N SER A 239 -14.93 -54.33 8.25
CA SER A 239 -14.40 -55.09 9.39
C SER A 239 -13.89 -54.16 10.50
N THR A 240 -13.21 -53.07 10.15
CA THR A 240 -12.72 -52.10 11.13
C THR A 240 -13.89 -51.37 11.79
N LYS A 241 -14.90 -50.97 11.02
CA LYS A 241 -16.13 -50.36 11.55
C LYS A 241 -16.88 -51.31 12.49
N GLN A 242 -17.03 -52.58 12.12
CA GLN A 242 -17.67 -53.59 12.97
C GLN A 242 -16.90 -53.82 14.26
N LYS A 243 -15.56 -53.89 14.21
CA LYS A 243 -14.70 -54.01 15.40
C LYS A 243 -14.87 -52.81 16.34
N LEU A 244 -14.86 -51.58 15.81
CA LEU A 244 -15.10 -50.38 16.61
C LEU A 244 -16.49 -50.38 17.27
N VAL A 245 -17.54 -50.76 16.54
CA VAL A 245 -18.90 -50.85 17.09
C VAL A 245 -18.97 -51.93 18.18
N HIS A 246 -18.30 -53.08 17.97
CA HIS A 246 -18.28 -54.17 18.92
C HIS A 246 -17.49 -53.82 20.19
N GLU A 247 -16.31 -53.20 20.07
CA GLU A 247 -15.51 -52.69 21.20
C GLU A 247 -16.27 -51.64 22.01
N ARG A 248 -17.03 -50.77 21.33
CA ARG A 248 -17.86 -49.75 21.99
C ARG A 248 -19.10 -50.34 22.67
N GLN A 249 -19.72 -51.35 22.08
CA GLN A 249 -20.85 -52.08 22.67
C GLN A 249 -20.41 -52.93 23.85
N THR A 250 -19.28 -53.63 23.76
CA THR A 250 -18.70 -54.38 24.88
C THR A 250 -18.27 -53.45 26.01
N PHE A 251 -17.68 -52.29 25.71
CA PHE A 251 -17.38 -51.26 26.70
C PHE A 251 -18.65 -50.71 27.38
N LYS A 252 -19.74 -50.47 26.62
CA LYS A 252 -21.04 -50.10 27.19
C LYS A 252 -21.67 -51.21 28.04
N GLN A 253 -21.59 -52.46 27.60
CA GLN A 253 -22.10 -53.61 28.35
C GLN A 253 -21.32 -53.85 29.65
N LEU A 254 -20.00 -53.62 29.64
CA LEU A 254 -19.15 -53.67 30.84
C LEU A 254 -19.54 -52.57 31.85
N ILE A 255 -19.94 -51.39 31.36
CA ILE A 255 -20.46 -50.30 32.21
C ILE A 255 -21.85 -50.65 32.75
N ASP A 256 -22.75 -51.17 31.92
CA ASP A 256 -24.12 -51.53 32.33
C ASP A 256 -24.13 -52.71 33.31
N MET A 257 -23.27 -53.72 33.12
CA MET A 257 -23.09 -54.84 34.04
C MET A 257 -22.51 -54.43 35.40
N SER A 258 -21.73 -53.33 35.44
CA SER A 258 -21.22 -52.77 36.70
C SER A 258 -22.28 -51.96 37.49
N SER A 259 -23.41 -51.63 36.85
CA SER A 259 -24.51 -50.86 37.45
C SER A 259 -25.73 -51.71 37.87
N GLY A 260 -25.79 -52.98 37.47
CA GLY A 260 -26.99 -53.81 37.56
C GLY A 260 -27.02 -54.95 38.60
N SER A 261 -25.93 -55.26 39.33
CA SER A 261 -26.01 -56.31 40.37
C SER A 261 -24.89 -56.22 41.39
N ALA A 262 -25.22 -55.72 42.59
CA ALA A 262 -24.37 -55.87 43.78
C ALA A 262 -25.24 -56.17 45.01
N SER A 263 -25.65 -57.43 45.12
CA SER A 263 -26.12 -58.00 46.38
C SER A 263 -25.17 -59.13 46.81
N LYS A 264 -24.51 -58.84 47.94
CA LYS A 264 -23.89 -59.75 48.94
C LYS A 264 -22.59 -60.49 48.63
N MET A 265 -21.58 -60.08 49.42
CA MET A 265 -20.48 -60.86 50.05
C MET A 265 -19.48 -61.53 49.11
N GLY A 266 -18.17 -61.38 49.26
CA GLY A 266 -17.36 -60.69 50.25
C GLY A 266 -15.90 -61.13 50.07
N SER A 267 -14.94 -60.22 50.27
CA SER A 267 -13.60 -60.53 50.81
C SER A 267 -12.79 -59.24 50.94
N ARG A 268 -12.02 -59.16 52.01
CA ARG A 268 -11.44 -57.95 52.62
C ARG A 268 -10.17 -57.44 51.91
N ARG A 269 -10.22 -57.19 50.60
CA ARG A 269 -9.07 -56.61 49.85
C ARG A 269 -9.38 -55.33 49.08
N ALA A 270 -10.59 -54.78 49.24
CA ALA A 270 -11.08 -53.60 48.50
C ALA A 270 -11.11 -52.28 49.30
N LYS A 271 -10.34 -52.17 50.40
CA LYS A 271 -10.31 -50.93 51.21
C LYS A 271 -9.20 -49.94 50.85
N GLU A 272 -8.20 -50.34 50.05
CA GLU A 272 -7.16 -49.42 49.54
C GLU A 272 -7.43 -48.91 48.13
N VAL A 273 -8.16 -49.65 47.30
CA VAL A 273 -8.53 -49.20 45.94
C VAL A 273 -9.69 -48.19 45.97
N GLY A 274 -10.58 -48.30 46.96
CA GLY A 274 -11.77 -47.42 47.10
C GLY A 274 -11.48 -45.96 47.46
N LYS A 275 -10.23 -45.60 47.80
CA LYS A 275 -9.84 -44.20 48.02
C LYS A 275 -9.33 -43.51 46.75
N LEU A 276 -8.88 -44.28 45.76
CA LEU A 276 -8.48 -43.79 44.44
C LEU A 276 -9.67 -43.71 43.47
N THR A 277 -10.68 -44.58 43.62
CA THR A 277 -11.82 -44.61 42.69
C THR A 277 -12.95 -43.64 43.03
N ARG A 278 -12.92 -42.99 44.21
CA ARG A 278 -13.95 -42.00 44.59
C ARG A 278 -13.63 -40.56 44.16
N GLN A 279 -12.50 -40.32 43.50
CA GLN A 279 -12.16 -39.03 42.87
C GLN A 279 -12.48 -38.97 41.37
N MET A 280 -12.98 -40.04 40.74
CA MET A 280 -13.11 -40.13 39.28
C MET A 280 -14.54 -40.02 38.71
N THR A 281 -15.57 -39.81 39.54
CA THR A 281 -16.98 -39.92 39.07
C THR A 281 -17.90 -38.72 39.31
N GLU A 282 -17.39 -37.50 39.48
CA GLU A 282 -18.25 -36.30 39.54
C GLU A 282 -17.82 -35.07 38.72
N ALA A 283 -16.91 -35.21 37.74
CA ALA A 283 -16.59 -34.09 36.85
C ALA A 283 -16.60 -34.55 35.38
N GLY A 284 -17.77 -34.63 34.76
CA GLY A 284 -17.88 -34.68 33.31
C GLY A 284 -18.27 -33.31 32.80
N ALA A 285 -17.61 -32.80 31.75
CA ALA A 285 -18.00 -31.55 31.10
C ALA A 285 -19.52 -31.52 30.82
N PRO A 286 -20.22 -30.40 31.12
CA PRO A 286 -21.65 -30.25 30.84
C PRO A 286 -22.00 -30.56 29.38
N GLN A 287 -23.20 -31.12 29.12
CA GLN A 287 -23.63 -31.50 27.77
C GLN A 287 -23.56 -30.31 26.78
N TRP A 288 -23.94 -29.11 27.20
CA TRP A 288 -23.85 -27.92 26.35
C TRP A 288 -22.42 -27.58 25.89
N VAL A 289 -21.39 -27.94 26.68
CA VAL A 289 -19.97 -27.75 26.30
C VAL A 289 -19.55 -28.81 25.26
N LYS A 290 -20.09 -30.03 25.38
CA LYS A 290 -19.81 -31.12 24.43
C LYS A 290 -20.46 -30.86 23.06
N ASP A 291 -21.66 -30.31 23.05
CA ASP A 291 -22.43 -30.00 21.85
C ASP A 291 -22.02 -28.65 21.22
N ALA A 292 -21.22 -27.84 21.93
CA ALA A 292 -20.78 -26.52 21.48
C ALA A 292 -20.13 -26.51 20.08
N PRO A 293 -19.25 -27.45 19.69
CA PRO A 293 -18.66 -27.46 18.35
C PRO A 293 -19.71 -27.63 17.24
N GLU A 294 -20.71 -28.50 17.44
CA GLU A 294 -21.78 -28.75 16.46
C GLU A 294 -22.74 -27.56 16.39
N ASN A 295 -23.09 -26.96 17.54
CA ASN A 295 -23.91 -25.76 17.59
C ASN A 295 -23.20 -24.56 16.92
N LEU A 296 -21.87 -24.44 17.09
CA LEU A 296 -21.08 -23.44 16.38
C LEU A 296 -21.13 -23.63 14.86
N ASP A 297 -21.05 -24.87 14.38
CA ASP A 297 -21.14 -25.17 12.95
C ASP A 297 -22.52 -24.76 12.39
N VAL A 298 -23.61 -24.96 13.15
CA VAL A 298 -24.97 -24.47 12.80
C VAL A 298 -25.03 -22.96 12.76
N CYS A 299 -24.54 -22.26 13.79
CA CYS A 299 -24.55 -20.79 13.83
C CYS A 299 -23.71 -20.18 12.69
N ILE A 300 -22.56 -20.78 12.34
CA ILE A 300 -21.72 -20.35 11.22
C ILE A 300 -22.49 -20.54 9.89
N ALA A 301 -23.15 -21.68 9.70
CA ALA A 301 -23.93 -21.95 8.49
C ALA A 301 -25.13 -21.01 8.33
N GLN A 302 -25.80 -20.65 9.42
CA GLN A 302 -26.93 -19.72 9.44
C GLN A 302 -26.51 -18.24 9.39
N ARG A 303 -25.21 -17.95 9.39
CA ARG A 303 -24.62 -16.59 9.46
C ARG A 303 -25.01 -15.82 10.73
N GLU A 304 -25.33 -16.53 11.81
CA GLU A 304 -25.63 -15.94 13.12
C GLU A 304 -24.33 -15.72 13.91
N PHE A 305 -23.44 -14.88 13.36
CA PHE A 305 -22.07 -14.72 13.86
C PHE A 305 -22.00 -14.19 15.30
N GLU A 306 -22.94 -13.33 15.68
CA GLU A 306 -23.00 -12.76 17.04
C GLU A 306 -23.33 -13.83 18.09
N GLN A 307 -24.26 -14.74 17.76
CA GLN A 307 -24.56 -15.89 18.62
C GLN A 307 -23.37 -16.85 18.71
N ALA A 308 -22.68 -17.11 17.58
CA ALA A 308 -21.49 -17.95 17.57
C ALA A 308 -20.38 -17.40 18.49
N VAL A 309 -20.10 -16.08 18.44
CA VAL A 309 -19.10 -15.45 19.30
C VAL A 309 -19.53 -15.45 20.78
N ASN A 310 -20.82 -15.22 21.07
CA ASN A 310 -21.33 -15.33 22.44
C ASN A 310 -21.16 -16.74 23.01
N MET A 311 -21.42 -17.78 22.21
CA MET A 311 -21.20 -19.17 22.59
C MET A 311 -19.71 -19.48 22.81
N ILE A 312 -18.82 -18.93 21.96
CA ILE A 312 -17.37 -19.03 22.16
C ILE A 312 -16.95 -18.38 23.49
N ASP A 313 -17.48 -17.22 23.84
CA ASP A 313 -17.16 -16.54 25.10
C ASP A 313 -17.65 -17.32 26.33
N GLN A 314 -18.85 -17.93 26.25
CA GLN A 314 -19.37 -18.84 27.27
C GLN A 314 -18.50 -20.08 27.44
N VAL A 315 -18.06 -20.70 26.34
CA VAL A 315 -17.16 -21.86 26.38
C VAL A 315 -15.78 -21.46 26.92
N LYS A 316 -15.22 -20.32 26.49
CA LYS A 316 -13.91 -19.83 26.97
C LYS A 316 -13.93 -19.51 28.46
N SER A 317 -14.99 -18.87 28.97
CA SER A 317 -15.13 -18.58 30.41
C SER A 317 -15.21 -19.86 31.24
N PHE A 318 -16.09 -20.79 30.86
CA PHE A 318 -16.21 -22.09 31.53
C PHE A 318 -14.88 -22.88 31.53
N LEU A 319 -14.16 -22.86 30.41
CA LEU A 319 -12.87 -23.52 30.27
C LEU A 319 -11.73 -22.82 31.04
N LYS A 320 -11.88 -21.54 31.40
CA LYS A 320 -10.90 -20.80 32.22
C LYS A 320 -10.98 -21.23 33.69
N ASP A 321 -12.18 -21.58 34.14
CA ASP A 321 -12.46 -22.00 35.51
C ASP A 321 -12.23 -23.51 35.75
N SER A 322 -12.09 -24.30 34.67
CA SER A 322 -12.09 -25.78 34.71
C SER A 322 -10.84 -26.40 34.04
N SER A 323 -9.62 -26.05 34.47
CA SER A 323 -8.42 -26.23 33.63
C SER A 323 -7.89 -27.65 33.39
N ASP A 324 -8.27 -28.68 34.16
CA ASP A 324 -7.43 -29.89 34.28
C ASP A 324 -8.03 -31.22 33.79
N GLN A 325 -9.08 -31.22 32.96
CA GLN A 325 -9.62 -32.47 32.39
C GLN A 325 -9.24 -32.71 30.93
N LEU A 326 -8.75 -33.93 30.65
CA LEU A 326 -8.39 -34.41 29.31
C LEU A 326 -9.52 -34.24 28.28
N VAL A 327 -10.78 -34.46 28.70
CA VAL A 327 -11.98 -34.27 27.88
C VAL A 327 -12.17 -32.80 27.49
N LEU A 328 -11.95 -31.87 28.43
CA LEU A 328 -12.05 -30.43 28.18
C LEU A 328 -10.96 -29.93 27.23
N ARG A 329 -9.79 -30.60 27.19
CA ARG A 329 -8.71 -30.28 26.25
C ARG A 329 -9.06 -30.61 24.80
N ASN A 330 -9.72 -31.75 24.55
CA ASN A 330 -10.19 -32.11 23.21
C ASN A 330 -11.31 -31.18 22.72
N THR A 331 -12.29 -30.89 23.58
CA THR A 331 -13.35 -29.92 23.26
C THR A 331 -12.79 -28.53 22.99
N ARG A 332 -11.77 -28.09 23.75
CA ARG A 332 -11.06 -26.83 23.50
C ARG A 332 -10.39 -26.81 22.13
N ALA A 333 -9.73 -27.90 21.71
CA ALA A 333 -9.12 -28.00 20.38
C ALA A 333 -10.17 -27.93 19.26
N ARG A 334 -11.30 -28.64 19.39
CA ARG A 334 -12.42 -28.59 18.42
C ARG A 334 -13.02 -27.19 18.32
N VAL A 335 -13.24 -26.51 19.45
CA VAL A 335 -13.76 -25.14 19.50
C VAL A 335 -12.76 -24.15 18.90
N ASN A 336 -11.46 -24.29 19.19
CA ASN A 336 -10.41 -23.45 18.58
C ASN A 336 -10.35 -23.59 17.06
N HIS A 337 -10.55 -24.80 16.53
CA HIS A 337 -10.66 -25.00 15.08
C HIS A 337 -11.86 -24.23 14.48
N ARG A 338 -13.02 -24.27 15.14
CA ARG A 338 -14.22 -23.50 14.71
C ARG A 338 -14.04 -22.00 14.86
N ILE A 339 -13.32 -21.53 15.89
CA ILE A 339 -12.94 -20.12 16.03
C ILE A 339 -12.13 -19.67 14.81
N ASN A 340 -11.22 -20.53 14.32
CA ASN A 340 -10.44 -20.22 13.13
C ASN A 340 -11.30 -20.17 11.87
N LEU A 341 -12.16 -21.15 11.66
CA LEU A 341 -13.15 -21.18 10.57
C LEU A 341 -14.06 -19.95 10.58
N LEU A 342 -14.64 -19.60 11.73
CA LEU A 342 -15.46 -18.41 11.89
C LEU A 342 -14.66 -17.14 11.57
N GLY A 343 -13.40 -17.07 11.99
CA GLY A 343 -12.47 -16.02 11.61
C GLY A 343 -12.34 -15.90 10.09
N GLU A 344 -12.05 -16.99 9.37
CA GLU A 344 -11.95 -17.00 7.90
C GLU A 344 -13.25 -16.56 7.21
N VAL A 345 -14.41 -17.05 7.70
CA VAL A 345 -15.72 -16.69 7.15
C VAL A 345 -16.01 -15.19 7.34
N LEU A 346 -15.75 -14.64 8.54
CA LEU A 346 -15.94 -13.22 8.82
C LEU A 346 -15.02 -12.34 7.96
N MET A 347 -13.77 -12.77 7.75
CA MET A 347 -12.85 -12.05 6.87
C MET A 347 -13.33 -12.04 5.41
N LYS A 348 -13.81 -13.20 4.91
CA LYS A 348 -14.36 -13.31 3.56
C LYS A 348 -15.61 -12.45 3.37
N GLU A 349 -16.50 -12.39 4.38
CA GLU A 349 -17.68 -11.52 4.34
C GLU A 349 -17.30 -10.04 4.22
N LEU A 350 -16.31 -9.58 5.01
CA LEU A 350 -15.87 -8.18 4.96
C LEU A 350 -15.23 -7.83 3.60
N GLN A 351 -14.45 -8.75 3.03
CA GLN A 351 -13.83 -8.57 1.71
C GLN A 351 -14.84 -8.64 0.56
N SER A 352 -15.85 -9.51 0.68
CA SER A 352 -16.86 -9.73 -0.36
C SER A 352 -17.93 -8.65 -0.42
N SER A 353 -17.99 -7.74 0.57
CA SER A 353 -18.99 -6.67 0.58
C SER A 353 -18.64 -5.67 -0.54
N PRO A 354 -19.33 -5.70 -1.70
CA PRO A 354 -19.09 -4.75 -2.76
C PRO A 354 -19.65 -3.41 -2.29
N SER A 355 -18.99 -2.32 -2.66
CA SER A 355 -19.41 -0.95 -2.36
C SER A 355 -20.82 -0.77 -2.92
N GLY A 356 -21.82 -0.79 -2.03
CA GLY A 356 -23.21 -0.53 -2.37
C GLY A 356 -24.15 -1.73 -2.53
N SER A 357 -23.81 -2.95 -2.11
CA SER A 357 -24.81 -4.05 -2.14
C SER A 357 -25.82 -3.94 -0.98
N LEU A 358 -27.10 -3.97 -1.34
CA LEU A 358 -28.32 -3.87 -0.51
C LEU A 358 -28.45 -4.85 0.69
N ARG A 359 -27.43 -5.64 1.01
CA ARG A 359 -27.50 -6.68 2.07
C ARG A 359 -26.54 -6.49 3.24
N GLY A 360 -25.66 -5.49 3.23
CA GLY A 360 -24.79 -5.20 4.36
C GLY A 360 -24.23 -3.79 4.33
N GLY A 361 -25.02 -2.84 4.84
CA GLY A 361 -24.59 -1.45 4.99
C GLY A 361 -23.39 -1.27 5.94
N PRO A 362 -22.93 -0.04 6.18
CA PRO A 362 -21.77 0.26 7.06
C PRO A 362 -21.88 -0.38 8.45
N ASN A 363 -23.11 -0.56 8.96
CA ASN A 363 -23.37 -1.27 10.22
C ASN A 363 -22.94 -2.74 10.22
N THR A 364 -23.01 -3.44 9.08
CA THR A 364 -22.58 -4.84 8.98
C THR A 364 -21.07 -4.94 9.04
N ALA A 365 -20.33 -4.05 8.38
CA ALA A 365 -18.87 -4.00 8.46
C ALA A 365 -18.39 -3.72 9.89
N ARG A 366 -19.00 -2.73 10.57
CA ARG A 366 -18.71 -2.41 11.98
C ARG A 366 -18.96 -3.59 12.91
N LYS A 367 -20.09 -4.29 12.73
CA LYS A 367 -20.41 -5.50 13.50
C LYS A 367 -19.39 -6.61 13.27
N THR A 368 -19.04 -6.91 12.02
CA THR A 368 -18.05 -7.94 11.69
C THR A 368 -16.68 -7.65 12.31
N ILE A 369 -16.24 -6.39 12.31
CA ILE A 369 -14.97 -5.98 12.93
C ILE A 369 -15.02 -6.13 14.45
N THR A 370 -16.12 -5.71 15.08
CA THR A 370 -16.33 -5.88 16.53
C THR A 370 -16.27 -7.37 16.91
N LEU A 371 -16.88 -8.25 16.11
CA LEU A 371 -16.82 -9.69 16.31
C LEU A 371 -15.40 -10.25 16.14
N LEU A 372 -14.65 -9.80 15.13
CA LEU A 372 -13.24 -10.20 14.94
C LEU A 372 -12.33 -9.75 16.10
N LEU A 373 -12.60 -8.57 16.66
CA LEU A 373 -11.88 -8.07 17.85
C LEU A 373 -12.17 -8.93 19.07
N ARG A 374 -13.44 -9.31 19.30
CA ARG A 374 -13.84 -10.25 20.37
C ARG A 374 -13.21 -11.64 20.21
N LEU A 375 -12.99 -12.08 18.97
CA LEU A 375 -12.29 -13.34 18.67
C LEU A 375 -10.78 -13.28 18.95
N GLY A 376 -10.22 -12.11 19.27
CA GLY A 376 -8.79 -11.92 19.52
C GLY A 376 -7.95 -11.74 18.25
N ARG A 377 -8.59 -11.54 17.09
CA ARG A 377 -7.90 -11.35 15.80
C ARG A 377 -7.72 -9.86 15.47
N ALA A 378 -7.21 -9.07 16.42
CA ALA A 378 -7.14 -7.61 16.31
C ALA A 378 -6.30 -7.09 15.12
N SER A 379 -5.13 -7.70 14.88
CA SER A 379 -4.26 -7.31 13.76
C SER A 379 -4.97 -7.46 12.41
N LYS A 380 -5.61 -8.61 12.19
CA LYS A 380 -6.30 -8.90 10.93
C LYS A 380 -7.59 -8.09 10.77
N ALA A 381 -8.31 -7.84 11.86
CA ALA A 381 -9.45 -6.93 11.87
C ALA A 381 -9.03 -5.49 11.46
N CYS A 382 -7.89 -5.03 11.96
CA CYS A 382 -7.32 -3.72 11.59
C CYS A 382 -6.98 -3.66 10.10
N GLU A 383 -6.25 -4.63 9.57
CA GLU A 383 -5.89 -4.70 8.15
C GLU A 383 -7.14 -4.64 7.24
N LEU A 384 -8.17 -5.42 7.57
CA LEU A 384 -9.40 -5.48 6.79
C LEU A 384 -10.26 -4.22 6.92
N PHE A 385 -10.32 -3.61 8.11
CA PHE A 385 -10.97 -2.31 8.29
C PHE A 385 -10.33 -1.25 7.40
N LEU A 386 -9.00 -1.12 7.45
CA LEU A 386 -8.25 -0.15 6.67
C LEU A 386 -8.42 -0.41 5.16
N ALA A 387 -8.36 -1.68 4.72
CA ALA A 387 -8.59 -2.04 3.33
C ALA A 387 -10.01 -1.70 2.85
N ASN A 388 -11.02 -1.89 3.69
CA ASN A 388 -12.40 -1.50 3.38
C ASN A 388 -12.54 0.02 3.24
N HIS A 389 -11.93 0.80 4.15
CA HIS A 389 -11.94 2.26 4.06
C HIS A 389 -11.17 2.79 2.85
N SER A 390 -10.02 2.20 2.48
CA SER A 390 -9.34 2.54 1.21
C SER A 390 -10.27 2.34 0.01
N ARG A 391 -11.03 1.25 -0.02
CA ARG A 391 -11.96 0.94 -1.13
C ARG A 391 -13.16 1.87 -1.17
N ILE A 392 -13.68 2.27 -0.01
CA ILE A 392 -14.76 3.26 0.09
C ILE A 392 -14.25 4.62 -0.40
N ASN A 393 -13.10 5.07 0.09
CA ASN A 393 -12.48 6.33 -0.29
C ASN A 393 -12.19 6.38 -1.79
N ASP A 394 -11.55 5.35 -2.35
CA ASP A 394 -11.28 5.25 -3.79
C ASP A 394 -12.57 5.29 -4.63
N HIS A 395 -13.64 4.64 -4.17
CA HIS A 395 -14.94 4.72 -4.82
C HIS A 395 -15.54 6.14 -4.74
N GLU A 396 -15.56 6.76 -3.56
CA GLU A 396 -16.07 8.13 -3.35
C GLU A 396 -15.33 9.14 -4.23
N LEU A 397 -14.00 9.09 -4.26
CA LEU A 397 -13.17 10.02 -5.02
C LEU A 397 -13.31 9.84 -6.54
N ARG A 398 -13.51 8.62 -7.04
CA ARG A 398 -13.74 8.36 -8.48
C ARG A 398 -15.06 8.91 -8.99
N HIS A 399 -16.07 9.05 -8.14
CA HIS A 399 -17.37 9.61 -8.53
C HIS A 399 -17.35 11.13 -8.68
N ILE A 400 -16.32 11.80 -8.15
CA ILE A 400 -16.17 13.25 -8.29
C ILE A 400 -15.59 13.55 -9.68
N LYS A 401 -16.46 13.97 -10.59
CA LYS A 401 -16.07 14.36 -11.94
C LYS A 401 -15.37 15.72 -11.94
N LEU A 402 -14.45 15.89 -12.87
CA LEU A 402 -13.79 17.16 -13.14
C LEU A 402 -14.75 18.06 -13.92
N GLU A 403 -15.66 18.72 -13.18
CA GLU A 403 -16.64 19.66 -13.73
C GLU A 403 -16.38 21.07 -13.17
N GLY A 404 -16.08 22.03 -14.06
CA GLY A 404 -15.87 23.43 -13.70
C GLY A 404 -14.41 23.82 -13.47
N ALA A 405 -14.21 24.87 -12.67
CA ALA A 405 -12.89 25.41 -12.36
C ALA A 405 -12.10 24.43 -11.49
N THR A 406 -10.80 24.28 -11.75
CA THR A 406 -9.93 23.33 -11.06
C THR A 406 -9.87 23.57 -9.54
N THR A 407 -9.99 24.82 -9.08
CA THR A 407 -10.07 25.16 -7.65
C THR A 407 -11.30 24.53 -6.97
N ILE A 408 -12.45 24.54 -7.65
CA ILE A 408 -13.69 23.94 -7.14
C ILE A 408 -13.55 22.42 -7.13
N TYR A 409 -13.00 21.83 -8.19
CA TYR A 409 -12.74 20.40 -8.26
C TYR A 409 -11.83 19.93 -7.12
N ILE A 410 -10.67 20.57 -6.92
CA ILE A 410 -9.75 20.25 -5.83
C ILE A 410 -10.40 20.48 -4.47
N GLY A 411 -11.19 21.53 -4.30
CA GLY A 411 -11.95 21.76 -3.07
C GLY A 411 -12.92 20.61 -2.76
N ASN A 412 -13.67 20.14 -3.75
CA ASN A 412 -14.62 19.03 -3.59
C ASN A 412 -13.91 17.71 -3.29
N VAL A 413 -12.85 17.40 -4.03
CA VAL A 413 -12.06 16.18 -3.85
C VAL A 413 -11.35 16.17 -2.49
N SER A 414 -10.76 17.30 -2.08
CA SER A 414 -10.14 17.45 -0.76
C SER A 414 -11.17 17.28 0.35
N SER A 415 -12.30 17.98 0.26
CA SER A 415 -13.38 17.88 1.26
C SER A 415 -13.87 16.44 1.42
N ALA A 416 -14.10 15.72 0.31
CA ALA A 416 -14.51 14.32 0.34
C ALA A 416 -13.45 13.42 1.01
N PHE A 417 -12.18 13.54 0.60
CA PHE A 417 -11.08 12.76 1.17
C PHE A 417 -10.91 12.99 2.68
N PHE A 418 -10.79 14.25 3.11
CA PHE A 418 -10.57 14.56 4.52
C PHE A 418 -11.78 14.24 5.40
N THR A 419 -13.01 14.37 4.87
CA THR A 419 -14.23 13.92 5.56
C THR A 419 -14.24 12.39 5.72
N SER A 420 -13.88 11.65 4.67
CA SER A 420 -13.77 10.19 4.72
C SER A 420 -12.70 9.74 5.73
N LEU A 421 -11.55 10.42 5.76
CA LEU A 421 -10.48 10.17 6.71
C LEU A 421 -10.90 10.47 8.16
N LEU A 422 -11.61 11.58 8.40
CA LEU A 422 -12.17 11.93 9.71
C LEU A 422 -13.18 10.88 10.20
N ASN A 423 -14.06 10.42 9.31
CA ASN A 423 -15.01 9.35 9.61
C ASN A 423 -14.28 8.05 9.95
N ALA A 424 -13.26 7.68 9.16
CA ALA A 424 -12.43 6.50 9.43
C ALA A 424 -11.69 6.62 10.78
N ALA A 425 -11.15 7.80 11.12
CA ALA A 425 -10.49 8.05 12.41
C ALA A 425 -11.45 7.91 13.59
N SER A 426 -12.67 8.46 13.47
CA SER A 426 -13.72 8.34 14.48
C SER A 426 -14.13 6.88 14.68
N GLU A 427 -14.42 6.15 13.59
CA GLU A 427 -14.79 4.73 13.64
C GLU A 427 -13.67 3.85 14.18
N PHE A 428 -12.42 4.14 13.79
CA PHE A 428 -11.26 3.42 14.27
C PHE A 428 -11.05 3.64 15.76
N SER A 429 -11.12 4.90 16.20
CA SER A 429 -11.03 5.24 17.62
C SER A 429 -12.15 4.62 18.43
N GLU A 430 -13.34 4.40 17.86
CA GLU A 430 -14.44 3.73 18.56
C GLU A 430 -14.23 2.23 18.67
N ALA A 431 -13.85 1.58 17.57
CA ALA A 431 -13.70 0.12 17.49
C ALA A 431 -12.44 -0.39 18.20
N PHE A 432 -11.34 0.36 18.18
CA PHE A 432 -10.03 -0.10 18.67
C PHE A 432 -9.58 0.52 20.01
N LYS A 433 -10.50 1.11 20.80
CA LYS A 433 -10.18 1.74 22.12
C LYS A 433 -9.29 0.88 23.03
N ASN A 434 -9.48 -0.43 23.02
CA ASN A 434 -8.78 -1.36 23.89
C ASN A 434 -7.49 -1.96 23.27
N ASN A 435 -7.21 -1.68 21.98
CA ASN A 435 -6.12 -2.28 21.22
C ASN A 435 -5.15 -1.20 20.70
N GLN A 436 -4.35 -0.64 21.62
CA GLN A 436 -3.48 0.51 21.34
C GLN A 436 -2.43 0.24 20.24
N SER A 437 -1.99 -1.02 20.08
CA SER A 437 -1.03 -1.43 19.06
C SER A 437 -1.53 -1.25 17.62
N SER A 438 -2.84 -1.11 17.40
CA SER A 438 -3.41 -0.94 16.06
C SER A 438 -3.38 0.51 15.58
N PHE A 439 -3.20 1.50 16.48
CA PHE A 439 -3.17 2.92 16.11
C PHE A 439 -1.97 3.29 15.24
N SER A 440 -0.81 2.64 15.43
CA SER A 440 0.34 2.84 14.53
C SER A 440 0.01 2.44 13.10
N SER A 441 -0.69 1.32 12.93
CA SER A 441 -1.15 0.85 11.61
C SER A 441 -2.14 1.82 10.97
N PHE A 442 -3.02 2.44 11.77
CA PHE A 442 -3.93 3.48 11.29
C PHE A 442 -3.15 4.70 10.78
N VAL A 443 -2.18 5.20 11.54
CA VAL A 443 -1.36 6.36 11.12
C VAL A 443 -0.58 6.06 9.85
N THR A 444 0.06 4.89 9.75
CA THR A 444 0.77 4.46 8.53
C THR A 444 -0.19 4.38 7.34
N TRP A 445 -1.41 3.89 7.53
CA TRP A 445 -2.44 3.87 6.50
C TRP A 445 -2.88 5.27 6.09
N SER A 446 -3.14 6.18 7.04
CA SER A 446 -3.54 7.56 6.75
C SER A 446 -2.49 8.29 5.91
N ILE A 447 -1.21 8.12 6.22
CA ILE A 447 -0.10 8.68 5.43
C ILE A 447 -0.09 8.11 4.02
N ARG A 448 -0.28 6.79 3.88
CA ARG A 448 -0.31 6.12 2.56
C ARG A 448 -1.50 6.59 1.72
N GLU A 449 -2.69 6.67 2.30
CA GLU A 449 -3.88 7.16 1.60
C GLU A 449 -3.72 8.64 1.20
N LEU A 450 -3.08 9.45 2.04
CA LEU A 450 -2.75 10.83 1.71
C LEU A 450 -1.77 10.90 0.52
N ASP A 451 -0.72 10.07 0.51
CA ASP A 451 0.23 10.01 -0.62
C ASP A 451 -0.47 9.64 -1.94
N LEU A 452 -1.41 8.68 -1.91
CA LEU A 452 -2.21 8.31 -3.08
C LEU A 452 -3.13 9.46 -3.53
N PHE A 453 -3.82 10.08 -2.58
CA PHE A 453 -4.69 11.23 -2.84
C PHE A 453 -3.91 12.39 -3.50
N LEU A 454 -2.79 12.79 -2.90
CA LEU A 454 -1.96 13.87 -3.41
C LEU A 454 -1.42 13.55 -4.80
N LYS A 455 -0.94 12.32 -5.02
CA LYS A 455 -0.39 11.91 -6.31
C LYS A 455 -1.43 11.88 -7.42
N GLN A 456 -2.58 11.28 -7.16
CA GLN A 456 -3.58 11.00 -8.20
C GLN A 456 -4.50 12.17 -8.47
N TYR A 457 -4.87 12.96 -7.44
CA TYR A 457 -5.87 14.01 -7.59
C TYR A 457 -5.27 15.41 -7.52
N CYS A 458 -4.30 15.65 -6.62
CA CYS A 458 -3.70 16.97 -6.49
C CYS A 458 -2.63 17.23 -7.55
N ILE A 459 -1.67 16.34 -7.78
CA ILE A 459 -0.62 16.58 -8.80
C ILE A 459 -1.25 16.66 -10.19
N GLU A 460 -2.00 15.64 -10.59
CA GLU A 460 -2.59 15.58 -11.94
C GLU A 460 -3.60 16.72 -12.19
N GLY A 461 -4.32 17.15 -11.15
CA GLY A 461 -5.28 18.25 -11.24
C GLY A 461 -4.65 19.64 -11.20
N ILE A 462 -3.66 19.88 -10.33
CA ILE A 462 -3.10 21.21 -10.06
C ILE A 462 -1.93 21.54 -10.99
N PHE A 463 -1.11 20.55 -11.33
CA PHE A 463 0.13 20.73 -12.09
C PHE A 463 0.01 20.09 -13.47
N PRO A 464 -0.50 20.83 -14.48
CA PRO A 464 -0.59 20.32 -15.84
C PRO A 464 0.79 19.96 -16.40
N PRO A 465 0.87 18.96 -17.29
CA PRO A 465 2.16 18.51 -17.86
C PRO A 465 2.83 19.59 -18.73
N VAL A 466 2.05 20.53 -19.25
CA VAL A 466 2.54 21.66 -20.02
C VAL A 466 2.64 22.89 -19.10
N LYS A 467 3.88 23.32 -18.84
CA LYS A 467 4.17 24.44 -17.92
C LYS A 467 3.41 25.73 -18.28
N SER A 468 3.24 26.04 -19.57
CA SER A 468 2.56 27.27 -20.03
C SER A 468 1.10 27.41 -19.57
N ASN A 469 0.44 26.31 -19.19
CA ASN A 469 -0.94 26.32 -18.71
C ASN A 469 -1.05 26.45 -17.19
N LEU A 470 0.08 26.49 -16.49
CA LEU A 470 0.12 26.58 -15.03
C LEU A 470 -0.23 28.01 -14.58
N ASN A 471 -1.32 28.13 -13.82
CA ASN A 471 -1.72 29.38 -13.19
C ASN A 471 -1.34 29.37 -11.70
N PHE A 472 -0.35 30.18 -11.32
CA PHE A 472 0.16 30.22 -9.95
C PHE A 472 -0.88 30.64 -8.90
N GLN A 473 -1.81 31.54 -9.24
CA GLN A 473 -2.90 31.92 -8.35
C GLN A 473 -3.80 30.72 -8.04
N MET A 474 -4.16 29.96 -9.08
CA MET A 474 -4.96 28.75 -8.95
C MET A 474 -4.24 27.70 -8.08
N VAL A 475 -2.93 27.51 -8.28
CA VAL A 475 -2.11 26.62 -7.45
C VAL A 475 -2.16 27.06 -5.99
N ALA A 476 -1.97 28.35 -5.73
CA ALA A 476 -1.98 28.91 -4.37
C ALA A 476 -3.33 28.71 -3.66
N ASP A 477 -4.44 28.98 -4.35
CA ASP A 477 -5.79 28.82 -3.81
C ASP A 477 -6.12 27.33 -3.53
N CYS A 478 -5.68 26.42 -4.41
CA CYS A 478 -5.84 24.97 -4.21
C CYS A 478 -5.05 24.47 -2.99
N VAL A 479 -3.80 24.91 -2.84
CA VAL A 479 -2.94 24.52 -1.70
C VAL A 479 -3.52 25.06 -0.39
N GLU A 480 -3.95 26.32 -0.36
CA GLU A 480 -4.64 26.90 0.80
C GLU A 480 -5.88 26.07 1.19
N THR A 481 -6.69 25.68 0.19
CA THR A 481 -7.86 24.82 0.42
C THR A 481 -7.47 23.48 1.05
N ILE A 482 -6.43 22.81 0.56
CA ILE A 482 -5.95 21.54 1.13
C ILE A 482 -5.48 21.74 2.59
N ARG A 483 -4.72 22.81 2.85
CA ARG A 483 -4.22 23.12 4.19
C ARG A 483 -5.33 23.37 5.21
N THR A 484 -6.37 24.13 4.83
CA THR A 484 -7.52 24.36 5.72
C THR A 484 -8.26 23.06 6.10
N GLN A 485 -8.27 22.06 5.19
CA GLN A 485 -8.81 20.74 5.50
C GLN A 485 -7.89 19.93 6.42
N CYS A 486 -6.56 20.03 6.24
CA CYS A 486 -5.58 19.46 7.17
C CYS A 486 -5.69 20.06 8.58
N GLU A 487 -5.91 21.37 8.71
CA GLU A 487 -6.16 22.01 10.01
C GLU A 487 -7.42 21.48 10.70
N SER A 488 -8.43 21.07 9.92
CA SER A 488 -9.63 20.44 10.46
C SER A 488 -9.34 19.01 10.94
N LEU A 489 -8.44 18.29 10.27
CA LEU A 489 -7.93 16.98 10.73
C LEU A 489 -7.10 17.10 12.02
N LEU A 490 -6.32 18.18 12.17
CA LEU A 490 -5.54 18.45 13.38
C LEU A 490 -6.43 18.50 14.63
N LYS A 491 -7.66 19.02 14.53
CA LYS A 491 -8.63 19.05 15.64
C LYS A 491 -9.03 17.64 16.10
N SER A 492 -8.93 16.64 15.23
CA SER A 492 -9.17 15.22 15.56
C SER A 492 -7.94 14.51 16.14
N GLY A 493 -6.78 15.18 16.20
CA GLY A 493 -5.52 14.66 16.73
C GLY A 493 -4.56 14.08 15.69
N LEU A 494 -4.86 14.18 14.39
CA LEU A 494 -3.94 13.80 13.31
C LEU A 494 -3.38 15.04 12.61
N ASP A 495 -2.09 15.30 12.79
CA ASP A 495 -1.35 16.31 12.03
C ASP A 495 -0.72 15.67 10.79
N LEU A 496 -1.15 16.11 9.61
CA LEU A 496 -0.61 15.69 8.32
C LEU A 496 -0.17 16.87 7.43
N ASP A 497 -0.18 18.11 7.94
CA ASP A 497 0.15 19.30 7.14
C ASP A 497 1.61 19.24 6.65
N PHE A 498 2.54 18.86 7.52
CA PHE A 498 3.95 18.69 7.17
C PHE A 498 4.16 17.72 5.99
N LYS A 499 3.35 16.66 5.91
CA LYS A 499 3.46 15.62 4.88
C LYS A 499 2.92 16.14 3.55
N VAL A 500 1.80 16.88 3.57
CA VAL A 500 1.27 17.56 2.38
C VAL A 500 2.29 18.54 1.83
N MET A 501 2.85 19.41 2.67
CA MET A 501 3.78 20.43 2.23
C MET A 501 5.09 19.83 1.71
N ASN A 502 5.64 18.82 2.37
CA ASN A 502 6.83 18.11 1.89
C ASN A 502 6.61 17.44 0.53
N PHE A 503 5.41 16.89 0.29
CA PHE A 503 5.09 16.25 -0.97
C PHE A 503 4.92 17.27 -2.11
N LEU A 504 4.32 18.42 -1.83
CA LEU A 504 4.07 19.48 -2.82
C LEU A 504 5.29 20.36 -3.08
N HIS A 505 6.24 20.44 -2.14
CA HIS A 505 7.41 21.33 -2.20
C HIS A 505 8.13 21.38 -3.57
N PRO A 506 8.58 20.27 -4.18
CA PRO A 506 9.31 20.33 -5.46
C PRO A 506 8.46 20.91 -6.61
N HIS A 507 7.14 20.74 -6.54
CA HIS A 507 6.21 21.24 -7.55
C HIS A 507 5.91 22.72 -7.32
N LEU A 508 5.81 23.15 -6.06
CA LEU A 508 5.67 24.55 -5.68
C LEU A 508 6.91 25.35 -6.06
N GLU A 509 8.11 24.81 -5.84
CA GLU A 509 9.36 25.44 -6.26
C GLU A 509 9.41 25.67 -7.77
N THR A 510 9.03 24.65 -8.55
CA THR A 510 8.97 24.74 -10.02
C THR A 510 7.91 25.73 -10.48
N ALA A 511 6.73 25.72 -9.85
CA ALA A 511 5.65 26.65 -10.15
C ALA A 511 6.01 28.10 -9.82
N LEU A 512 6.75 28.30 -8.73
CA LEU A 512 7.21 29.60 -8.26
C LEU A 512 8.22 30.22 -9.24
N LYS A 513 9.21 29.44 -9.69
CA LYS A 513 10.19 29.84 -10.73
C LYS A 513 9.49 30.18 -12.04
N HIS A 514 8.59 29.30 -12.49
CA HIS A 514 7.86 29.53 -13.74
C HIS A 514 6.96 30.77 -13.68
N ALA A 515 6.30 31.01 -12.54
CA ALA A 515 5.52 32.21 -12.33
C ALA A 515 6.39 33.47 -12.40
N GLN A 516 7.60 33.44 -11.83
CA GLN A 516 8.56 34.54 -11.93
C GLN A 516 8.99 34.80 -13.39
N GLU A 517 9.31 33.76 -14.18
CA GLU A 517 9.61 33.90 -15.63
C GLU A 517 8.47 34.57 -16.40
N LEU A 518 7.22 34.11 -16.19
CA LEU A 518 6.04 34.68 -16.84
C LEU A 518 5.78 36.14 -16.43
N LEU A 519 6.09 36.49 -15.18
CA LEU A 519 5.97 37.87 -14.71
C LEU A 519 7.05 38.76 -15.35
N GLN A 520 8.29 38.27 -15.48
CA GLN A 520 9.35 38.99 -16.20
C GLN A 520 8.96 39.24 -17.66
N GLU A 521 8.45 38.22 -18.37
CA GLU A 521 7.99 38.39 -19.77
C GLU A 521 6.88 39.45 -19.87
N LYS A 522 5.86 39.37 -18.99
CA LYS A 522 4.77 40.36 -18.95
C LYS A 522 5.28 41.77 -18.68
N ILE A 523 6.20 41.92 -17.73
CA ILE A 523 6.78 43.23 -17.38
C ILE A 523 7.63 43.76 -18.55
N SER A 524 8.42 42.92 -19.22
CA SER A 524 9.20 43.31 -20.40
C SER A 524 8.31 43.83 -21.52
N VAL A 525 7.22 43.11 -21.86
CA VAL A 525 6.27 43.56 -22.90
C VAL A 525 5.60 44.89 -22.53
N ILE A 526 5.28 45.09 -21.25
CA ILE A 526 4.73 46.37 -20.79
C ILE A 526 5.78 47.47 -20.92
N GLY A 527 7.03 47.22 -20.52
CA GLY A 527 8.14 48.17 -20.61
C GLY A 527 8.46 48.59 -22.04
N ASP A 528 8.48 47.64 -22.98
CA ASP A 528 8.75 47.91 -24.40
C ASP A 528 7.60 48.70 -25.08
N THR A 529 6.38 48.65 -24.51
CA THR A 529 5.20 49.38 -25.02
C THR A 529 4.87 50.65 -24.24
N ASP A 530 5.64 50.98 -23.19
CA ASP A 530 5.38 52.12 -22.33
C ASP A 530 5.85 53.43 -22.99
N THR A 531 5.04 54.47 -22.87
CA THR A 531 5.41 55.83 -23.29
C THR A 531 6.15 56.58 -22.18
N TRP A 532 6.19 56.02 -20.97
CA TRP A 532 6.84 56.56 -19.78
C TRP A 532 6.25 57.91 -19.35
N ASP A 533 4.92 58.03 -19.47
CA ASP A 533 4.14 59.19 -19.04
C ASP A 533 3.31 58.88 -17.79
N PRO A 534 2.90 59.90 -17.03
CA PRO A 534 1.89 59.76 -15.98
C PRO A 534 0.60 59.15 -16.55
N MET A 535 0.05 58.14 -15.88
CA MET A 535 -1.14 57.44 -16.37
C MET A 535 -2.43 58.17 -16.03
N ASP A 536 -3.37 58.25 -16.99
CA ASP A 536 -4.75 58.64 -16.70
C ASP A 536 -5.52 57.46 -16.07
N CYS A 537 -6.07 57.64 -14.86
CA CYS A 537 -6.80 56.60 -14.14
C CYS A 537 -8.33 56.66 -14.30
N ARG A 538 -8.87 57.61 -15.07
CA ARG A 538 -10.32 57.84 -15.20
C ARG A 538 -11.10 56.62 -15.67
N GLN A 539 -10.52 55.75 -16.50
CA GLN A 539 -11.17 54.53 -16.99
C GLN A 539 -11.03 53.32 -16.04
N ASN A 540 -10.05 53.32 -15.13
CA ASN A 540 -9.69 52.16 -14.29
C ASN A 540 -9.68 52.47 -12.78
N GLN A 541 -10.48 53.45 -12.34
CA GLN A 541 -10.48 53.96 -10.96
C GLN A 541 -10.60 52.86 -9.89
N ALA A 542 -11.45 51.85 -10.10
CA ALA A 542 -11.65 50.76 -9.14
C ALA A 542 -10.41 49.86 -8.98
N GLN A 543 -9.70 49.56 -10.08
CA GLN A 543 -8.48 48.74 -10.02
C GLN A 543 -7.32 49.51 -9.41
N VAL A 544 -7.24 50.81 -9.72
CA VAL A 544 -6.22 51.72 -9.18
C VAL A 544 -6.41 51.89 -7.68
N ALA A 545 -7.64 52.13 -7.22
CA ALA A 545 -7.96 52.20 -5.81
C ALA A 545 -7.57 50.91 -5.06
N LYS A 546 -7.81 49.74 -5.64
CA LYS A 546 -7.42 48.45 -5.05
C LYS A 546 -5.91 48.33 -4.85
N VAL A 547 -5.11 48.64 -5.88
CA VAL A 547 -3.65 48.56 -5.80
C VAL A 547 -3.09 49.58 -4.80
N ILE A 548 -3.66 50.78 -4.75
CA ILE A 548 -3.27 51.81 -3.77
C ILE A 548 -3.51 51.32 -2.34
N VAL A 549 -4.67 50.71 -2.09
CA VAL A 549 -4.97 50.10 -0.78
C VAL A 549 -4.01 48.95 -0.46
N GLU A 550 -3.66 48.12 -1.44
CA GLU A 550 -2.70 47.03 -1.23
C GLU A 550 -1.28 47.53 -0.94
N LEU A 551 -0.84 48.64 -1.56
CA LEU A 551 0.43 49.30 -1.26
C LEU A 551 0.43 49.93 0.14
N ASP A 552 -0.66 50.59 0.53
CA ASP A 552 -0.84 51.15 1.88
C ASP A 552 -0.81 50.04 2.95
N ASN A 553 -1.45 48.89 2.66
CA ASN A 553 -1.42 47.68 3.49
C ASN A 553 -0.03 47.04 3.63
N ILE A 554 0.98 47.50 2.90
CA ILE A 554 2.38 47.04 3.01
C ILE A 554 3.22 48.06 3.77
N GLY A 555 2.67 49.23 4.08
CA GLY A 555 3.38 50.32 4.76
C GLY A 555 4.13 51.22 3.80
N VAL A 556 3.79 51.20 2.50
CA VAL A 556 4.26 52.22 1.55
C VAL A 556 3.46 53.50 1.86
N PRO A 557 4.08 54.57 2.38
CA PRO A 557 3.36 55.77 2.81
C PRO A 557 2.49 56.33 1.67
N SER A 558 1.28 56.75 2.06
CA SER A 558 0.16 57.14 1.20
C SER A 558 0.54 57.73 -0.18
N PRO A 559 0.10 57.11 -1.29
CA PRO A 559 0.11 57.65 -2.66
C PRO A 559 -0.76 58.90 -2.88
N SER A 560 -1.15 59.62 -1.82
CA SER A 560 -1.97 60.84 -1.93
C SER A 560 -1.25 61.97 -2.67
N ASN A 561 0.09 61.91 -2.78
CA ASN A 561 0.88 62.77 -3.67
C ASN A 561 1.05 62.21 -5.09
N ILE A 562 0.66 60.94 -5.33
CA ILE A 562 0.82 60.24 -6.60
C ILE A 562 -0.44 60.39 -7.48
N VAL A 563 -1.63 60.47 -6.89
CA VAL A 563 -2.88 60.65 -7.67
C VAL A 563 -3.38 62.08 -7.56
N THR A 564 -3.11 62.91 -8.57
CA THR A 564 -3.62 64.28 -8.65
C THR A 564 -4.65 64.37 -9.77
N ASN A 565 -5.90 64.78 -9.47
CA ASN A 565 -6.96 65.03 -10.47
C ASN A 565 -7.27 63.87 -11.44
N GLY A 566 -7.09 62.62 -10.99
CA GLY A 566 -7.31 61.43 -11.82
C GLY A 566 -6.12 61.04 -12.71
N ILE A 567 -4.94 61.59 -12.45
CA ILE A 567 -3.67 61.20 -13.09
C ILE A 567 -2.77 60.60 -12.00
N ILE A 568 -2.19 59.44 -12.29
CA ILE A 568 -1.20 58.75 -11.45
C ILE A 568 0.18 59.19 -11.92
N ASP A 569 0.97 59.77 -11.02
CA ASP A 569 2.35 60.20 -11.23
C ASP A 569 3.33 59.01 -11.18
N LEU A 570 2.97 57.93 -11.89
CA LEU A 570 3.76 56.72 -12.09
C LEU A 570 3.58 56.27 -13.54
N SER A 571 4.63 55.70 -14.11
CA SER A 571 4.53 55.08 -15.43
C SER A 571 3.67 53.82 -15.39
N LYS A 572 3.19 53.41 -16.56
CA LYS A 572 2.41 52.19 -16.73
C LYS A 572 3.20 50.95 -16.32
N THR A 573 4.50 50.93 -16.59
CA THR A 573 5.42 49.87 -16.19
C THR A 573 5.54 49.77 -14.68
N THR A 574 5.81 50.87 -13.98
CA THR A 574 5.99 50.87 -12.52
C THR A 574 4.73 50.41 -11.79
N PHE A 575 3.57 50.99 -12.16
CA PHE A 575 2.31 50.63 -11.52
C PHE A 575 1.89 49.18 -11.80
N SER A 576 2.02 48.72 -13.05
CA SER A 576 1.69 47.33 -13.41
C SER A 576 2.63 46.34 -12.74
N SER A 577 3.93 46.68 -12.63
CA SER A 577 4.92 45.85 -11.93
C SER A 577 4.61 45.73 -10.44
N CYS A 578 4.26 46.84 -9.76
CA CYS A 578 3.79 46.79 -8.38
C CYS A 578 2.60 45.84 -8.25
N LYS A 579 1.53 46.03 -9.04
CA LYS A 579 0.35 45.15 -9.02
C LYS A 579 0.70 43.67 -9.20
N LEU A 580 1.60 43.36 -10.13
CA LEU A 580 2.03 42.00 -10.42
C LEU A 580 2.85 41.38 -9.29
N ILE A 581 3.79 42.12 -8.71
CA ILE A 581 4.58 41.68 -7.55
C ILE A 581 3.67 41.45 -6.34
N LEU A 582 2.72 42.35 -6.09
CA LEU A 582 1.77 42.23 -4.98
C LEU A 582 0.94 40.95 -5.07
N GLY A 583 0.40 40.64 -6.26
CA GLY A 583 -0.30 39.38 -6.50
C GLY A 583 0.59 38.14 -6.32
N TYR A 584 1.84 38.22 -6.75
CA TYR A 584 2.81 37.14 -6.58
C TYR A 584 3.16 36.87 -5.11
N VAL A 585 3.36 37.93 -4.33
CA VAL A 585 3.61 37.86 -2.87
C VAL A 585 2.38 37.32 -2.12
N ASP A 586 1.16 37.71 -2.51
CA ASP A 586 -0.06 37.18 -1.91
C ASP A 586 -0.22 35.67 -2.17
N CYS A 587 0.06 35.22 -3.40
CA CYS A 587 0.12 33.79 -3.72
C CYS A 587 1.16 33.05 -2.86
N TYR A 588 2.35 33.62 -2.68
CA TYR A 588 3.37 33.03 -1.82
C TYR A 588 2.90 32.88 -0.36
N PHE A 589 2.18 33.85 0.19
CA PHE A 589 1.67 33.76 1.56
C PHE A 589 0.71 32.59 1.77
N LYS A 590 -0.05 32.19 0.75
CA LYS A 590 -0.95 31.02 0.80
C LYS A 590 -0.18 29.69 0.84
N ILE A 591 0.93 29.62 0.11
CA ILE A 591 1.77 28.41 -0.01
C ILE A 591 3.00 28.42 0.90
N HIS A 592 3.07 29.36 1.85
CA HIS A 592 4.28 29.64 2.61
C HIS A 592 4.79 28.41 3.38
N THR A 593 6.07 28.07 3.14
CA THR A 593 6.89 27.18 3.97
C THR A 593 8.28 27.77 4.19
N PRO A 594 8.97 27.44 5.29
CA PRO A 594 10.31 27.96 5.56
C PRO A 594 11.36 27.52 4.53
N GLU A 595 11.19 26.35 3.92
CA GLU A 595 12.07 25.83 2.87
C GLU A 595 11.89 26.60 1.55
N LEU A 596 10.68 27.04 1.23
CA LEU A 596 10.39 27.78 -0.01
C LEU A 596 10.80 29.26 0.07
N LEU A 597 11.09 29.78 1.27
CA LEU A 597 11.42 31.18 1.48
C LEU A 597 12.69 31.62 0.74
N GLU A 598 13.74 30.80 0.76
CA GLU A 598 15.03 31.14 0.15
C GLU A 598 14.89 31.29 -1.38
N GLU A 599 14.19 30.34 -2.00
CA GLU A 599 13.90 30.39 -3.43
C GLU A 599 12.96 31.54 -3.79
N PHE A 600 11.92 31.77 -3.00
CA PHE A 600 11.01 32.90 -3.20
C PHE A 600 11.73 34.25 -3.11
N ALA A 601 12.62 34.41 -2.12
CA ALA A 601 13.42 35.61 -1.96
C ALA A 601 14.31 35.85 -3.18
N SER A 602 14.96 34.80 -3.71
CA SER A 602 15.75 34.89 -4.94
C SER A 602 14.91 35.34 -6.13
N CYS A 603 13.77 34.67 -6.38
CA CYS A 603 12.86 35.03 -7.49
C CYS A 603 12.33 36.46 -7.36
N LEU A 604 12.00 36.90 -6.15
CA LEU A 604 11.55 38.27 -5.92
C LEU A 604 12.69 39.28 -6.18
N CYS A 605 13.92 38.98 -5.77
CA CYS A 605 15.08 39.82 -6.08
C CYS A 605 15.29 39.94 -7.60
N ASP A 606 15.18 38.83 -8.34
CA ASP A 606 15.35 38.82 -9.79
C ASP A 606 14.25 39.57 -10.53
N LEU A 607 13.02 39.60 -10.00
CA LEU A 607 11.94 40.45 -10.50
C LEU A 607 12.29 41.93 -10.34
N PHE A 608 12.77 42.35 -9.16
CA PHE A 608 13.18 43.72 -8.92
C PHE A 608 14.38 44.14 -9.80
N ARG A 609 15.40 43.29 -9.93
CA ARG A 609 16.53 43.54 -10.86
C ARG A 609 16.04 43.73 -12.29
N HIS A 610 15.11 42.88 -12.74
CA HIS A 610 14.57 42.97 -14.09
C HIS A 610 13.80 44.28 -14.31
N ILE A 611 12.94 44.70 -13.37
CA ILE A 611 12.19 45.96 -13.46
C ILE A 611 13.14 47.15 -13.50
N ILE A 612 14.11 47.22 -12.59
CA ILE A 612 15.09 48.31 -12.57
C ILE A 612 15.96 48.30 -13.83
N GLY A 613 16.32 47.13 -14.35
CA GLY A 613 17.02 47.00 -15.64
C GLY A 613 16.23 47.58 -16.82
N ILE A 614 14.91 47.38 -16.87
CA ILE A 614 14.04 47.99 -17.90
C ILE A 614 14.03 49.52 -17.76
N ILE A 615 13.89 50.04 -16.53
CA ILE A 615 13.90 51.48 -16.29
C ILE A 615 15.27 52.07 -16.65
N SER A 616 16.36 51.41 -16.26
CA SER A 616 17.74 51.79 -16.62
C SER A 616 17.96 51.85 -18.13
N LYS A 617 17.45 50.86 -18.87
CA LYS A 617 17.48 50.86 -20.34
C LYS A 617 16.71 52.05 -20.91
N ALA A 618 15.54 52.38 -20.37
CA ALA A 618 14.75 53.54 -20.78
C ALA A 618 15.47 54.87 -20.46
N MET A 619 16.17 54.97 -19.33
CA MET A 619 16.99 56.15 -19.00
C MET A 619 18.17 56.36 -19.96
N SER A 620 18.65 55.28 -20.59
CA SER A 620 19.75 55.33 -21.56
C SER A 620 19.28 55.65 -22.99
N ASP A 621 17.97 55.69 -23.24
CA ASP A 621 17.40 55.98 -24.55
C ASP A 621 17.44 57.50 -24.83
N PRO A 622 18.09 57.95 -25.91
CA PRO A 622 18.20 59.38 -26.23
C PRO A 622 16.83 60.06 -26.43
N THR A 623 15.79 59.32 -26.80
CA THR A 623 14.44 59.88 -27.00
C THR A 623 13.71 60.18 -25.69
N LEU A 624 14.13 59.57 -24.59
CA LEU A 624 13.49 59.67 -23.27
C LEU A 624 14.32 60.48 -22.26
N LEU A 625 15.50 60.99 -22.65
CA LEU A 625 16.33 61.88 -21.82
C LEU A 625 15.56 63.03 -21.15
N PRO A 626 14.59 63.72 -21.81
CA PRO A 626 13.80 64.78 -21.18
C PRO A 626 12.89 64.29 -20.03
N LYS A 627 12.64 62.98 -19.95
CA LYS A 627 11.81 62.34 -18.90
C LYS A 627 12.65 61.65 -17.82
N SER A 628 13.96 61.88 -17.80
CA SER A 628 14.91 61.21 -16.89
C SER A 628 14.54 61.41 -15.41
N ASP A 629 14.15 62.61 -14.99
CA ASP A 629 13.71 62.89 -13.62
C ASP A 629 12.46 62.07 -13.21
N PHE A 630 11.51 61.90 -14.14
CA PHE A 630 10.32 61.10 -13.90
C PHE A 630 10.67 59.60 -13.78
N LEU A 631 11.57 59.10 -14.64
CA LEU A 631 12.07 57.72 -14.55
C LEU A 631 12.81 57.46 -13.24
N VAL A 632 13.62 58.42 -12.78
CA VAL A 632 14.32 58.37 -11.49
C VAL A 632 13.32 58.27 -10.35
N LYS A 633 12.29 59.11 -10.32
CA LYS A 633 11.23 59.07 -9.30
C LYS A 633 10.52 57.71 -9.25
N ASN A 634 10.27 57.10 -10.41
CA ASN A 634 9.65 55.78 -10.51
C ASN A 634 10.56 54.67 -9.94
N ALA A 635 11.86 54.72 -10.25
CA ALA A 635 12.84 53.77 -9.70
C ALA A 635 13.05 53.94 -8.19
N GLU A 636 13.10 55.19 -7.71
CA GLU A 636 13.23 55.50 -6.28
C GLU A 636 12.04 54.96 -5.47
N LEU A 637 10.82 55.05 -6.00
CA LEU A 637 9.66 54.44 -5.35
C LEU A 637 9.84 52.94 -5.17
N LEU A 638 10.30 52.23 -6.21
CA LEU A 638 10.48 50.78 -6.16
C LEU A 638 11.58 50.37 -5.16
N ILE A 639 12.70 51.10 -5.17
CA ILE A 639 13.88 50.77 -4.36
C ILE A 639 13.69 51.17 -2.90
N TYR A 640 13.24 52.41 -2.63
CA TYR A 640 13.23 52.95 -1.27
C TYR A 640 11.89 52.77 -0.55
N SER A 641 10.80 52.56 -1.29
CA SER A 641 9.47 52.41 -0.67
C SER A 641 8.93 50.99 -0.80
N VAL A 642 8.83 50.44 -2.01
CA VAL A 642 8.16 49.16 -2.23
C VAL A 642 8.99 47.98 -1.72
N LEU A 643 10.27 47.90 -2.09
CA LEU A 643 11.15 46.80 -1.70
C LEU A 643 11.31 46.66 -0.17
N PRO A 644 11.60 47.73 0.61
CA PRO A 644 11.75 47.61 2.06
C PRO A 644 10.43 47.30 2.75
N ALA A 645 9.32 47.86 2.28
CA ALA A 645 7.99 47.62 2.84
C ALA A 645 7.56 46.16 2.61
N LEU A 646 7.83 45.59 1.43
CA LEU A 646 7.62 44.16 1.16
C LEU A 646 8.51 43.28 2.03
N ALA A 647 9.79 43.61 2.17
CA ALA A 647 10.71 42.87 3.03
C ALA A 647 10.18 42.81 4.47
N LEU A 648 9.80 43.95 5.06
CA LEU A 648 9.23 44.00 6.41
C LEU A 648 7.94 43.19 6.54
N LYS A 649 7.06 43.22 5.54
CA LYS A 649 5.81 42.44 5.58
C LYS A 649 6.07 40.93 5.50
N ILE A 650 7.00 40.51 4.65
CA ILE A 650 7.36 39.09 4.54
C ILE A 650 8.03 38.64 5.85
N GLU A 651 9.00 39.40 6.37
CA GLU A 651 9.65 39.10 7.65
C GLU A 651 8.66 39.04 8.82
N GLY A 652 7.66 39.93 8.84
CA GLY A 652 6.60 39.95 9.86
C GLY A 652 5.69 38.72 9.81
N LYS A 653 5.29 38.28 8.61
CA LYS A 653 4.45 37.08 8.44
C LYS A 653 5.21 35.77 8.65
N VAL A 654 6.44 35.69 8.15
CA VAL A 654 7.26 34.48 8.17
C VAL A 654 8.08 34.34 9.47
N LYS A 655 8.25 35.44 10.22
CA LYS A 655 9.08 35.51 11.44
C LYS A 655 10.54 35.08 11.22
N ARG A 656 11.06 35.21 9.99
CA ARG A 656 12.44 34.94 9.59
C ARG A 656 12.95 36.11 8.76
N LYS A 657 14.20 36.50 9.00
CA LYS A 657 14.87 37.58 8.23
C LYS A 657 15.28 37.10 6.84
N ILE A 658 15.25 37.99 5.87
CA ILE A 658 15.64 37.72 4.47
C ILE A 658 16.91 38.52 4.15
N PRO A 659 18.11 37.93 4.30
CA PRO A 659 19.37 38.64 4.10
C PRO A 659 19.62 39.06 2.64
N GLU A 660 18.91 38.49 1.67
CA GLU A 660 19.00 38.82 0.25
C GLU A 660 18.41 40.21 -0.06
N MET A 661 17.37 40.62 0.66
CA MET A 661 16.65 41.87 0.38
C MET A 661 17.45 43.14 0.70
N PRO A 662 18.16 43.26 1.84
CA PRO A 662 19.05 44.39 2.09
C PRO A 662 20.21 44.48 1.09
N LYS A 663 20.78 43.34 0.70
CA LYS A 663 21.87 43.29 -0.30
C LYS A 663 21.40 43.79 -1.66
N LEU A 664 20.19 43.38 -2.07
CA LEU A 664 19.59 43.88 -3.30
C LEU A 664 19.30 45.38 -3.21
N HIS A 665 18.80 45.87 -2.08
CA HIS A 665 18.56 47.29 -1.89
C HIS A 665 19.85 48.11 -2.09
N ASP A 666 20.98 47.66 -1.52
CA ASP A 666 22.27 48.31 -1.70
C ASP A 666 22.76 48.21 -3.16
N GLU A 667 22.64 47.03 -3.80
CA GLU A 667 22.99 46.81 -5.21
C GLU A 667 22.20 47.75 -6.16
N LEU A 668 20.89 47.86 -5.97
CA LEU A 668 20.03 48.70 -6.80
C LEU A 668 20.26 50.20 -6.53
N LYS A 669 20.61 50.56 -5.30
CA LYS A 669 21.00 51.92 -4.94
C LYS A 669 22.28 52.34 -5.67
N ASP A 670 23.32 51.52 -5.64
CA ASP A 670 24.59 51.79 -6.31
C ASP A 670 24.40 51.94 -7.83
N LEU A 671 23.56 51.07 -8.42
CA LEU A 671 23.19 51.14 -9.83
C LEU A 671 22.48 52.47 -10.16
N MET A 672 21.56 52.92 -9.32
CA MET A 672 20.87 54.20 -9.50
C MET A 672 21.80 55.41 -9.39
N GLU A 673 22.75 55.41 -8.44
CA GLU A 673 23.75 56.48 -8.31
C GLU A 673 24.65 56.55 -9.54
N LEU A 674 25.06 55.39 -10.08
CA LEU A 674 25.84 55.32 -11.32
C LEU A 674 25.09 55.91 -12.51
N ILE A 675 23.81 55.56 -12.69
CA ILE A 675 23.00 56.07 -13.81
C ILE A 675 22.77 57.57 -13.68
N LYS A 676 22.44 58.07 -12.47
CA LYS A 676 22.29 59.50 -12.20
C LYS A 676 23.54 60.30 -12.56
N SER A 677 24.72 59.73 -12.31
CA SER A 677 26.00 60.37 -12.65
C SER A 677 26.32 60.41 -14.15
N GLY A 678 25.69 59.54 -14.95
CA GLY A 678 25.89 59.43 -16.40
C GLY A 678 24.91 60.23 -17.25
N ILE A 679 23.87 60.85 -16.67
CA ILE A 679 22.93 61.69 -17.39
C ILE A 679 23.58 63.06 -17.62
N PRO A 680 23.73 63.55 -18.86
CA PRO A 680 24.27 64.88 -19.11
C PRO A 680 23.36 65.92 -18.45
N GLN A 681 23.90 66.68 -17.50
CA GLN A 681 23.18 67.80 -16.89
C GLN A 681 22.84 68.80 -18.01
N THR A 682 21.55 68.95 -18.31
CA THR A 682 21.07 70.09 -19.08
C THR A 682 21.35 71.33 -18.25
N GLY A 683 22.38 72.08 -18.64
CA GLY A 683 22.81 73.28 -17.94
C GLY A 683 21.66 74.30 -17.85
N GLU A 684 21.32 74.65 -16.61
CA GLU A 684 20.84 75.98 -16.28
C GLU A 684 22.04 76.94 -16.40
N GLU A 685 22.28 77.48 -17.59
CA GLU A 685 22.91 78.80 -17.71
C GLU A 685 21.82 79.76 -18.17
N GLY A 686 21.27 80.49 -17.21
CA GLY A 686 20.55 81.72 -17.49
C GLY A 686 21.52 82.71 -18.10
N GLU A 687 21.32 83.01 -19.38
CA GLU A 687 21.83 84.24 -19.99
C GLU A 687 21.19 85.44 -19.27
N GLU A 688 21.86 85.95 -18.24
CA GLU A 688 21.74 87.37 -17.87
C GLU A 688 22.35 88.20 -19.00
N GLY A 689 21.54 88.47 -20.02
CA GLY A 689 21.83 89.49 -21.02
C GLY A 689 21.68 90.87 -20.38
N GLU A 690 22.80 91.43 -19.91
CA GLU A 690 22.95 92.84 -19.60
C GLU A 690 22.61 93.68 -20.83
N TYR A 691 21.56 94.49 -20.71
CA TYR A 691 21.26 95.58 -21.64
C TYR A 691 22.26 96.72 -21.41
N GLU A 692 23.38 96.72 -22.13
CA GLU A 692 24.18 97.94 -22.34
C GLU A 692 23.69 98.67 -23.61
N SER A 693 23.11 99.84 -23.36
CA SER A 693 22.72 100.84 -24.34
C SER A 693 23.93 101.68 -24.74
N ASP A 694 24.46 101.49 -25.95
CA ASP A 694 25.33 102.45 -26.60
C ASP A 694 24.57 103.11 -27.77
N GLU A 695 23.95 104.24 -27.46
CA GLU A 695 23.75 105.35 -28.40
C GLU A 695 25.11 106.03 -28.58
N ASP A 696 25.73 105.97 -29.76
CA ASP A 696 26.19 107.21 -30.40
C ASP A 696 26.61 107.10 -31.89
N ASN A 697 26.22 108.15 -32.61
CA ASN A 697 26.84 108.71 -33.82
C ASN A 697 26.75 107.99 -35.18
N GLY A 698 25.67 108.32 -35.90
CA GLY A 698 25.72 108.60 -37.34
C GLY A 698 25.57 110.09 -37.60
N LEU A 699 26.64 110.76 -38.06
CA LEU A 699 26.63 112.13 -38.58
C LEU A 699 26.98 112.13 -40.08
N VAL A 700 26.24 112.98 -40.81
CA VAL A 700 26.40 113.53 -42.18
C VAL A 700 25.34 113.08 -43.17
#